data_AF-A0A8J7TJL0-F1
#
_entry.id   AF-A0A8J7TJL0-F1
#
_cell.length_a   1.000
_cell.length_b   1.000
_cell.length_c   1.000
_cell.angle_alpha   90.00
_cell.angle_beta   90.00
_cell.angle_gamma   90.00
#
_symmetry.space_group_name_H-M   'P 1'
#
loop_
_entity.id
_entity.type
_entity.pdbx_description
1 polymer ?
#
loop_
_entity_poly.entity_id
_entity_poly.type
_entity_poly.pdbx_seq_one_letter_code
_entity_poly.pdbx_strand_id
1 'polypeptide(L)'
;MIAPQGPNFEGAVAPPAMFDSVPGYEGTGIGSGGTFLPPPNPGPINLGTEPPPSQKEWNIPSISEETARSAFVSYASSKCCYSSTPAKQALFSSLEAHNTYRYRLETFTESRSTEWAHEPYHGQPVDAYTQPAPGPWDVPVQAPALFTDSSYQVKVPYTSSVKGCHACREMGRVPCKQCAGAGNKQCWVCHGSGCRLGGNMCSQCNGRGYEDCTFCEGQGTEPCNICSGSRQLLVYIKLTVKWTNNTSVHIGVQQSGFPADSFSKVSGNVIFVDSQYMVYPVTGFPDPSICQASQSLVREHQTQYSTSSRVLQQRQTIDLIPVTKVNYTWDGKAYSYFVYGANAGPGQPEAVRPSAPPSATMDTVPGYEGIGAGGGDLPPPYPGDVPLQMPTPQPFEAPWQIPSISESVAQEAFIKYASSKCCYSTKPAKEMVFTDLQAHNTFRYRLETFTESRSTNWDSEPYNGQVTDAYCGVAPKPWDIPVTAPALFKDNTKALKVPYTSSVKGCHTCLGLGLTACRHCVSSGWMQCSHCQGSGTRFSSDRCITCSGRGRVRCSYCSGMGSRQCKTCSGKGKLLCFIKLTVKWKNNVKEYAVDTRSGFPMDQIFSVSGEKVFSDTHPLVSPIRGFPADKINEASENSVREHFAQFSSSCRIMQQRQTIELVPITRVHYIWKENANFFFVYGNEHKVYTDDYPATCCCTLL
;
A
#
# COMPACT_ATOMS: atom_id res chain seq x y z
N MET A 1 -56.30 -29.16 29.79
CA MET A 1 -54.90 -29.04 29.34
C MET A 1 -54.85 -27.91 28.33
N ILE A 2 -54.44 -26.72 28.77
CA ILE A 2 -54.30 -25.53 27.93
C ILE A 2 -52.92 -24.98 28.27
N ALA A 3 -52.00 -25.05 27.30
CA ALA A 3 -50.63 -24.58 27.44
C ALA A 3 -50.58 -23.05 27.19
N PRO A 4 -49.65 -22.31 27.84
CA PRO A 4 -49.64 -20.86 27.84
C PRO A 4 -48.96 -20.28 26.59
N GLN A 5 -49.51 -19.15 26.12
CA GLN A 5 -49.00 -18.34 25.02
C GLN A 5 -47.74 -17.57 25.45
N GLY A 6 -46.70 -17.58 24.59
CA GLY A 6 -45.49 -16.77 24.74
C GLY A 6 -45.74 -15.28 24.42
N PRO A 7 -44.84 -14.38 24.86
CA PRO A 7 -45.11 -12.94 24.82
C PRO A 7 -45.04 -12.37 23.40
N ASN A 8 -46.01 -11.51 23.10
CA ASN A 8 -46.11 -10.66 21.93
C ASN A 8 -44.81 -9.87 21.69
N PHE A 9 -44.29 -9.94 20.47
CA PHE A 9 -43.45 -8.90 19.90
C PHE A 9 -44.34 -7.68 19.65
N GLU A 10 -44.26 -6.68 20.53
CA GLU A 10 -44.83 -5.37 20.27
C GLU A 10 -44.12 -4.72 19.08
N GLY A 11 -44.94 -4.32 18.11
CA GLY A 11 -44.52 -3.73 16.85
C GLY A 11 -43.75 -2.42 17.02
N ALA A 12 -42.92 -2.15 16.02
CA ALA A 12 -42.21 -0.90 15.83
C ALA A 12 -43.18 0.28 15.94
N VAL A 13 -43.07 1.03 17.04
CA VAL A 13 -43.68 2.35 17.19
C VAL A 13 -42.94 3.30 16.24
N ALA A 14 -43.70 4.00 15.40
CA ALA A 14 -43.18 5.02 14.48
C ALA A 14 -42.28 6.05 15.20
N PRO A 15 -41.25 6.62 14.55
CA PRO A 15 -40.38 7.59 15.22
C PRO A 15 -41.20 8.82 15.63
N PRO A 16 -41.06 9.30 16.88
CA PRO A 16 -41.68 10.55 17.30
C PRO A 16 -41.10 11.72 16.48
N ALA A 17 -41.94 12.73 16.25
CA ALA A 17 -41.68 14.00 15.57
C ALA A 17 -40.56 14.85 16.23
N MET A 18 -39.34 14.33 16.26
CA MET A 18 -38.19 14.90 16.97
C MET A 18 -37.16 15.52 16.00
N PHE A 19 -37.25 15.17 14.72
CA PHE A 19 -36.35 15.61 13.66
C PHE A 19 -37.12 16.49 12.70
N ASP A 20 -36.61 17.69 12.50
CA ASP A 20 -37.23 18.63 11.58
C ASP A 20 -36.90 18.23 10.14
N SER A 21 -37.79 18.52 9.18
CA SER A 21 -37.56 18.24 7.77
C SER A 21 -36.54 19.24 7.22
N VAL A 22 -35.37 18.74 6.80
CA VAL A 22 -34.30 19.55 6.18
C VAL A 22 -34.34 19.32 4.66
N PRO A 23 -34.57 20.38 3.85
CA PRO A 23 -34.58 20.27 2.39
C PRO A 23 -33.28 19.67 1.82
N GLY A 24 -33.38 18.74 0.87
CA GLY A 24 -32.24 18.05 0.26
C GLY A 24 -31.70 16.85 1.07
N TYR A 25 -32.27 16.57 2.24
CA TYR A 25 -31.95 15.44 3.11
C TYR A 25 -33.18 14.56 3.40
N GLU A 26 -34.19 14.62 2.54
CA GLU A 26 -35.43 13.86 2.65
C GLU A 26 -35.13 12.35 2.70
N GLY A 27 -35.62 11.67 3.74
CA GLY A 27 -35.41 10.24 3.94
C GLY A 27 -34.27 9.87 4.89
N THR A 28 -33.48 10.83 5.39
CA THR A 28 -32.39 10.56 6.36
C THR A 28 -32.92 9.82 7.60
N GLY A 29 -32.50 8.57 7.78
CA GLY A 29 -32.96 7.69 8.87
C GLY A 29 -32.20 7.83 10.18
N ILE A 30 -32.70 7.16 11.23
CA ILE A 30 -32.08 7.08 12.55
C ILE A 30 -31.42 5.70 12.69
N GLY A 31 -30.11 5.65 12.90
CA GLY A 31 -29.36 4.40 13.10
C GLY A 31 -28.64 3.88 11.84
N SER A 32 -27.74 2.90 12.06
CA SER A 32 -26.55 2.53 11.27
C SER A 32 -26.72 2.00 9.83
N GLY A 33 -27.70 2.50 9.08
CA GLY A 33 -27.95 2.14 7.69
C GLY A 33 -28.28 3.37 6.86
N GLY A 34 -27.47 4.43 6.98
CA GLY A 34 -27.68 5.75 6.38
C GLY A 34 -28.20 5.71 4.95
N THR A 35 -29.05 6.67 4.61
CA THR A 35 -29.66 6.76 3.29
C THR A 35 -28.63 7.11 2.23
N PHE A 36 -28.68 6.35 1.15
CA PHE A 36 -27.80 6.49 0.02
C PHE A 36 -28.22 7.65 -0.88
N LEU A 37 -27.25 8.43 -1.37
CA LEU A 37 -27.52 9.66 -2.12
C LEU A 37 -26.95 9.54 -3.54
N PRO A 38 -27.80 9.52 -4.58
CA PRO A 38 -27.33 9.42 -5.95
C PRO A 38 -26.52 10.67 -6.35
N PRO A 39 -25.44 10.53 -7.15
CA PRO A 39 -24.65 11.66 -7.61
C PRO A 39 -25.39 12.53 -8.63
N PRO A 40 -25.00 13.82 -8.79
CA PRO A 40 -25.49 14.66 -9.88
C PRO A 40 -25.15 14.04 -11.23
N ASN A 41 -26.05 14.13 -12.21
CA ASN A 41 -25.84 13.58 -13.55
C ASN A 41 -24.58 14.22 -14.18
N PRO A 42 -23.54 13.45 -14.54
CA PRO A 42 -22.41 14.00 -15.26
C PRO A 42 -22.93 14.55 -16.59
N GLY A 43 -22.71 15.85 -16.85
CA GLY A 43 -23.07 16.47 -18.13
C GLY A 43 -22.44 15.73 -19.33
N PRO A 44 -22.84 16.08 -20.56
CA PRO A 44 -22.38 15.38 -21.76
C PRO A 44 -20.85 15.35 -21.82
N ILE A 45 -20.32 14.13 -21.94
CA ILE A 45 -18.89 13.83 -22.04
C ILE A 45 -18.36 14.44 -23.34
N ASN A 46 -17.37 15.33 -23.25
CA ASN A 46 -16.60 15.74 -24.43
C ASN A 46 -15.79 14.54 -24.93
N LEU A 47 -16.26 13.93 -26.03
CA LEU A 47 -15.51 12.97 -26.82
C LEU A 47 -14.37 13.71 -27.53
N GLY A 48 -13.16 13.65 -26.99
CA GLY A 48 -12.03 14.33 -27.60
C GLY A 48 -10.69 13.97 -26.99
N THR A 49 -10.17 12.80 -27.35
CA THR A 49 -8.72 12.60 -27.63
C THR A 49 -8.54 11.30 -28.38
N GLU A 50 -7.85 11.37 -29.51
CA GLU A 50 -7.49 10.26 -30.39
C GLU A 50 -6.54 9.28 -29.65
N PRO A 51 -6.68 7.96 -29.84
CA PRO A 51 -5.86 6.98 -29.14
C PRO A 51 -4.37 7.12 -29.52
N PRO A 52 -3.44 7.02 -28.55
CA PRO A 52 -2.01 6.98 -28.85
C PRO A 52 -1.68 5.74 -29.70
N PRO A 53 -0.66 5.82 -30.57
CA PRO A 53 -0.35 4.76 -31.54
C PRO A 53 0.00 3.44 -30.85
N SER A 54 -0.59 2.36 -31.38
CA SER A 54 -0.32 0.99 -30.99
C SER A 54 1.18 0.67 -31.11
N GLN A 55 1.85 0.40 -29.99
CA GLN A 55 3.16 -0.27 -30.02
C GLN A 55 2.95 -1.69 -30.56
N LYS A 56 3.45 -1.92 -31.78
CA LYS A 56 3.47 -3.23 -32.42
C LYS A 56 4.75 -3.97 -32.00
N GLU A 57 4.53 -5.22 -31.61
CA GLU A 57 5.52 -6.27 -31.31
C GLU A 57 6.17 -6.22 -29.92
N TRP A 58 5.53 -6.96 -28.99
CA TRP A 58 6.12 -7.38 -27.73
C TRP A 58 6.45 -8.87 -27.81
N ASN A 59 7.71 -9.20 -28.10
CA ASN A 59 8.22 -10.56 -27.89
C ASN A 59 9.32 -10.50 -26.83
N ILE A 60 9.07 -11.14 -25.69
CA ILE A 60 10.02 -11.24 -24.58
C ILE A 60 10.63 -12.65 -24.56
N PRO A 61 11.96 -12.77 -24.47
CA PRO A 61 12.65 -14.06 -24.53
C PRO A 61 12.38 -14.95 -23.31
N SER A 62 12.48 -16.26 -23.52
CA SER A 62 12.38 -17.29 -22.49
C SER A 62 13.47 -17.12 -21.42
N ILE A 63 13.15 -17.47 -20.16
CA ILE A 63 14.15 -17.48 -19.09
C ILE A 63 15.25 -18.49 -19.39
N SER A 64 16.48 -18.22 -18.95
CA SER A 64 17.59 -19.15 -19.11
C SER A 64 17.39 -20.42 -18.28
N GLU A 65 17.99 -21.52 -18.74
CA GLU A 65 18.01 -22.80 -18.03
C GLU A 65 18.58 -22.67 -16.61
N GLU A 66 19.58 -21.82 -16.43
CA GLU A 66 20.19 -21.51 -15.14
C GLU A 66 19.23 -20.77 -14.19
N THR A 67 18.43 -19.83 -14.72
CA THR A 67 17.39 -19.12 -13.96
C THR A 67 16.29 -20.09 -13.53
N ALA A 68 15.86 -20.99 -14.43
CA ALA A 68 14.89 -22.02 -14.10
C ALA A 68 15.41 -22.97 -13.02
N ARG A 69 16.66 -23.42 -13.15
CA ARG A 69 17.31 -24.33 -12.20
C ARG A 69 17.51 -23.71 -10.82
N SER A 70 18.01 -22.48 -10.76
CA SER A 70 18.19 -21.76 -9.50
C SER A 70 16.86 -21.53 -8.76
N ALA A 71 15.80 -21.19 -9.48
CA ALA A 71 14.45 -21.09 -8.92
C ALA A 71 13.96 -22.43 -8.34
N PHE A 72 14.20 -23.54 -9.05
CA PHE A 72 13.82 -24.87 -8.60
C PHE A 72 14.60 -25.31 -7.35
N VAL A 73 15.90 -25.03 -7.30
CA VAL A 73 16.74 -25.29 -6.12
C VAL A 73 16.28 -24.49 -4.92
N SER A 74 16.01 -23.19 -5.11
CA SER A 74 15.48 -22.31 -4.06
C SER A 74 14.16 -22.82 -3.50
N TYR A 75 13.23 -23.22 -4.37
CA TYR A 75 11.95 -23.80 -3.96
C TYR A 75 12.13 -25.09 -3.15
N ALA A 76 12.97 -26.02 -3.62
CA ALA A 76 13.25 -27.27 -2.91
C ALA A 76 13.89 -27.00 -1.53
N SER A 77 14.82 -26.05 -1.44
CA SER A 77 15.46 -25.66 -0.18
C SER A 77 14.51 -24.97 0.81
N SER A 78 13.43 -24.33 0.33
CA SER A 78 12.41 -23.73 1.20
C SER A 78 11.51 -24.74 1.91
N LYS A 79 11.54 -26.02 1.51
CA LYS A 79 10.71 -27.09 2.07
C LYS A 79 11.55 -28.05 2.89
N CYS A 80 11.23 -28.17 4.18
CA CYS A 80 11.99 -28.94 5.17
C CYS A 80 12.22 -30.42 4.81
N CYS A 81 11.41 -31.01 3.91
CA CYS A 81 11.45 -32.43 3.59
C CYS A 81 11.79 -32.71 2.11
N TYR A 82 12.24 -31.72 1.34
CA TYR A 82 12.54 -31.88 -0.08
C TYR A 82 14.05 -32.06 -0.28
N SER A 83 14.43 -33.01 -1.13
CA SER A 83 15.82 -33.13 -1.58
C SER A 83 16.11 -32.07 -2.65
N SER A 84 17.25 -31.40 -2.56
CA SER A 84 17.73 -30.49 -3.61
C SER A 84 18.40 -31.23 -4.78
N THR A 85 18.60 -32.55 -4.68
CA THR A 85 19.30 -33.35 -5.69
C THR A 85 18.58 -33.36 -7.04
N PRO A 86 17.25 -33.60 -7.13
CA PRO A 86 16.54 -33.50 -8.40
C PRO A 86 16.60 -32.08 -8.99
N ALA A 87 16.51 -31.05 -8.15
CA ALA A 87 16.56 -29.67 -8.61
C ALA A 87 17.94 -29.25 -9.15
N LYS A 88 19.04 -29.88 -8.68
CA LYS A 88 20.41 -29.58 -9.13
C LYS A 88 20.84 -30.38 -10.36
N GLN A 89 20.36 -31.62 -10.48
CA GLN A 89 20.90 -32.60 -11.43
C GLN A 89 19.91 -33.06 -12.50
N ALA A 90 18.62 -32.67 -12.40
CA ALA A 90 17.65 -33.05 -13.43
C ALA A 90 18.00 -32.46 -14.79
N LEU A 91 17.85 -33.29 -15.83
CA LEU A 91 18.02 -32.90 -17.21
C LEU A 91 16.71 -32.29 -17.72
N PHE A 92 16.76 -31.03 -18.14
CA PHE A 92 15.59 -30.32 -18.64
C PHE A 92 15.35 -30.73 -20.09
N SER A 93 14.15 -31.20 -20.40
CA SER A 93 13.77 -31.68 -21.72
C SER A 93 13.19 -30.57 -22.60
N SER A 94 12.49 -29.59 -22.02
CA SER A 94 12.08 -28.37 -22.72
C SER A 94 11.82 -27.21 -21.74
N LEU A 95 12.01 -25.98 -22.23
CA LEU A 95 11.60 -24.75 -21.57
C LEU A 95 10.59 -24.04 -22.47
N GLU A 96 9.31 -24.16 -22.13
CA GLU A 96 8.20 -23.58 -22.89
C GLU A 96 7.80 -22.25 -22.27
N ALA A 97 8.07 -21.15 -22.98
CA ALA A 97 7.67 -19.83 -22.55
C ALA A 97 6.19 -19.58 -22.89
N HIS A 98 5.45 -19.12 -21.90
CA HIS A 98 4.04 -18.76 -21.97
C HIS A 98 3.89 -17.30 -21.51
N ASN A 99 3.61 -16.41 -22.46
CA ASN A 99 3.44 -14.98 -22.19
C ASN A 99 2.04 -14.68 -21.67
N THR A 100 1.84 -14.61 -20.36
CA THR A 100 0.51 -14.32 -19.80
C THR A 100 0.32 -12.83 -19.57
N TYR A 101 -0.69 -12.21 -20.19
CA TYR A 101 -1.03 -10.80 -19.92
C TYR A 101 -2.08 -10.69 -18.82
N ARG A 102 -1.91 -9.72 -17.92
CA ARG A 102 -2.89 -9.37 -16.90
C ARG A 102 -3.37 -7.95 -17.13
N TYR A 103 -4.65 -7.81 -17.47
CA TYR A 103 -5.34 -6.53 -17.52
C TYR A 103 -5.95 -6.20 -16.17
N ARG A 104 -5.80 -4.96 -15.73
CA ARG A 104 -6.37 -4.45 -14.48
C ARG A 104 -7.06 -3.12 -14.75
N LEU A 105 -8.34 -3.03 -14.38
CA LEU A 105 -9.12 -1.80 -14.40
C LEU A 105 -9.39 -1.36 -12.97
N GLU A 106 -8.90 -0.18 -12.62
CA GLU A 106 -9.17 0.50 -11.36
C GLU A 106 -10.17 1.63 -11.63
N THR A 107 -11.26 1.68 -10.87
CA THR A 107 -12.25 2.76 -10.92
C THR A 107 -12.41 3.35 -9.54
N PHE A 108 -11.91 4.58 -9.41
CA PHE A 108 -11.94 5.32 -8.15
C PHE A 108 -13.26 6.06 -8.04
N THR A 109 -14.05 5.72 -7.02
CA THR A 109 -15.41 6.23 -6.84
C THR A 109 -15.57 6.93 -5.50
N GLU A 110 -16.44 7.93 -5.47
CA GLU A 110 -16.91 8.62 -4.27
C GLU A 110 -18.39 8.30 -4.05
N SER A 111 -18.73 7.87 -2.84
CA SER A 111 -20.11 7.62 -2.40
C SER A 111 -20.41 8.44 -1.16
N ARG A 112 -21.65 8.92 -1.04
CA ARG A 112 -22.11 9.73 0.09
C ARG A 112 -23.37 9.13 0.71
N SER A 113 -23.43 9.10 2.04
CA SER A 113 -24.61 8.70 2.80
C SER A 113 -24.85 9.60 4.00
N THR A 114 -26.10 9.72 4.40
CA THR A 114 -26.52 10.56 5.54
C THR A 114 -27.22 9.77 6.61
N GLU A 115 -26.98 10.14 7.86
CA GLU A 115 -27.72 9.65 9.02
C GLU A 115 -27.87 10.75 10.06
N TRP A 116 -28.95 10.68 10.85
CA TRP A 116 -29.08 11.53 12.03
C TRP A 116 -28.13 11.07 13.13
N ALA A 117 -27.33 12.00 13.64
CA ALA A 117 -26.41 11.78 14.75
C ALA A 117 -26.73 12.73 15.91
N HIS A 118 -26.33 12.33 17.11
CA HIS A 118 -26.50 13.13 18.31
C HIS A 118 -25.31 13.00 19.26
N GLU A 119 -25.06 14.04 20.03
CA GLU A 119 -24.05 14.07 21.11
C GLU A 119 -24.57 14.88 22.32
N PRO A 120 -24.05 14.66 23.54
CA PRO A 120 -24.37 15.48 24.71
C PRO A 120 -24.14 16.98 24.44
N TYR A 121 -25.12 17.81 24.80
CA TYR A 121 -24.99 19.26 24.63
C TYR A 121 -24.37 19.93 25.85
N HIS A 122 -23.25 20.62 25.63
CA HIS A 122 -22.45 21.34 26.63
C HIS A 122 -22.15 22.79 26.20
N GLY A 123 -22.95 23.34 25.27
CA GLY A 123 -22.73 24.68 24.70
C GLY A 123 -22.01 24.70 23.36
N GLN A 124 -22.03 23.59 22.61
CA GLN A 124 -21.59 23.56 21.22
C GLN A 124 -22.36 24.59 20.37
N PRO A 125 -21.80 25.08 19.25
CA PRO A 125 -22.51 25.99 18.36
C PRO A 125 -23.76 25.33 17.76
N VAL A 126 -24.82 26.12 17.65
CA VAL A 126 -26.12 25.75 17.07
C VAL A 126 -26.31 26.62 15.83
N ASP A 127 -26.42 25.99 14.67
CA ASP A 127 -26.44 26.68 13.37
C ASP A 127 -27.66 26.34 12.51
N ALA A 128 -28.55 25.48 13.01
CA ALA A 128 -29.78 25.10 12.31
C ALA A 128 -30.59 26.33 11.85
N TYR A 129 -30.98 26.34 10.57
CA TYR A 129 -31.79 27.37 9.92
C TYR A 129 -31.18 28.78 9.82
N THR A 130 -29.91 28.95 10.20
CA THR A 130 -29.22 30.22 9.96
C THR A 130 -29.06 30.51 8.47
N GLN A 131 -28.92 29.46 7.65
CA GLN A 131 -28.97 29.46 6.19
C GLN A 131 -29.59 28.14 5.68
N PRO A 132 -30.02 28.06 4.40
CA PRO A 132 -30.38 26.79 3.80
C PRO A 132 -29.20 25.80 3.86
N ALA A 133 -29.44 24.58 4.33
CA ALA A 133 -28.42 23.53 4.34
C ALA A 133 -27.97 23.23 2.90
N PRO A 134 -26.65 23.10 2.64
CA PRO A 134 -26.15 22.75 1.31
C PRO A 134 -26.64 21.35 0.90
N GLY A 135 -26.75 21.09 -0.41
CA GLY A 135 -27.04 19.75 -0.88
C GLY A 135 -25.95 18.75 -0.46
N PRO A 136 -26.26 17.44 -0.34
CA PRO A 136 -25.28 16.46 0.13
C PRO A 136 -23.98 16.39 -0.66
N TRP A 137 -24.02 16.72 -1.96
CA TRP A 137 -22.86 16.77 -2.86
C TRP A 137 -22.17 18.14 -2.89
N ASP A 138 -22.82 19.19 -2.40
CA ASP A 138 -22.30 20.55 -2.32
C ASP A 138 -21.51 20.80 -1.03
N VAL A 139 -21.58 19.87 -0.07
CA VAL A 139 -20.72 19.88 1.12
C VAL A 139 -19.26 19.71 0.67
N PRO A 140 -18.38 20.69 0.93
CA PRO A 140 -16.99 20.64 0.48
C PRO A 140 -16.20 19.63 1.31
N VAL A 141 -15.63 18.63 0.64
CA VAL A 141 -14.75 17.62 1.23
C VAL A 141 -13.53 17.45 0.35
N GLN A 142 -12.35 17.34 0.95
CA GLN A 142 -11.11 17.13 0.20
C GLN A 142 -10.96 15.65 -0.14
N ALA A 143 -10.82 15.35 -1.43
CA ALA A 143 -10.57 13.98 -1.88
C ALA A 143 -9.15 13.52 -1.48
N PRO A 144 -8.97 12.25 -1.08
CA PRO A 144 -7.67 11.66 -0.77
C PRO A 144 -6.83 11.48 -2.05
N ALA A 145 -5.61 10.95 -1.90
CA ALA A 145 -4.83 10.48 -3.04
C ALA A 145 -5.63 9.47 -3.90
N LEU A 146 -5.58 9.67 -5.22
CA LEU A 146 -6.32 8.83 -6.18
C LEU A 146 -5.99 7.35 -6.00
N PHE A 147 -7.01 6.49 -6.17
CA PHE A 147 -6.91 5.03 -6.02
C PHE A 147 -6.58 4.55 -4.60
N THR A 148 -6.85 5.37 -3.57
CA THR A 148 -6.67 5.01 -2.15
C THR A 148 -8.01 5.00 -1.42
N ASP A 149 -8.35 3.87 -0.79
CA ASP A 149 -9.56 3.75 0.01
C ASP A 149 -9.52 4.66 1.23
N SER A 150 -10.58 5.43 1.46
CA SER A 150 -10.71 6.24 2.66
C SER A 150 -12.16 6.55 2.98
N SER A 151 -12.42 6.97 4.22
CA SER A 151 -13.74 7.37 4.70
C SER A 151 -13.60 8.59 5.58
N TYR A 152 -14.49 9.56 5.37
CA TYR A 152 -14.53 10.82 6.10
C TYR A 152 -15.95 11.10 6.59
N GLN A 153 -16.07 11.60 7.81
CA GLN A 153 -17.36 11.94 8.43
C GLN A 153 -17.37 13.42 8.79
N VAL A 154 -18.43 14.11 8.41
CA VAL A 154 -18.58 15.56 8.64
C VAL A 154 -20.01 15.88 9.08
N LYS A 155 -20.16 16.90 9.94
CA LYS A 155 -21.47 17.47 10.28
C LYS A 155 -21.93 18.35 9.12
N VAL A 156 -23.16 18.15 8.64
CA VAL A 156 -23.71 19.01 7.59
C VAL A 156 -23.92 20.41 8.16
N PRO A 157 -23.37 21.47 7.52
CA PRO A 157 -23.57 22.84 7.96
C PRO A 157 -25.05 23.20 8.04
N TYR A 158 -25.41 24.03 9.03
CA TYR A 158 -26.78 24.54 9.22
C TYR A 158 -27.83 23.48 9.56
N THR A 159 -27.40 22.35 10.14
CA THR A 159 -28.30 21.27 10.60
C THR A 159 -28.22 21.00 12.10
N SER A 160 -27.32 21.68 12.83
CA SER A 160 -27.10 21.43 14.25
C SER A 160 -28.16 22.14 15.08
N SER A 161 -29.02 21.36 15.75
CA SER A 161 -30.11 21.84 16.61
C SER A 161 -30.04 21.20 17.99
N VAL A 162 -30.55 21.90 19.00
CA VAL A 162 -30.64 21.35 20.36
C VAL A 162 -32.02 20.74 20.55
N LYS A 163 -32.06 19.49 21.00
CA LYS A 163 -33.29 18.77 21.33
C LYS A 163 -33.18 18.16 22.73
N GLY A 164 -34.33 17.95 23.38
CA GLY A 164 -34.40 17.25 24.66
C GLY A 164 -33.87 15.82 24.56
N CYS A 165 -33.18 15.35 25.60
CA CYS A 165 -32.70 13.97 25.61
C CYS A 165 -33.89 13.01 25.74
N HIS A 166 -34.18 12.29 24.65
CA HIS A 166 -35.26 11.31 24.59
C HIS A 166 -35.07 10.13 25.56
N ALA A 167 -33.82 9.72 25.82
CA ALA A 167 -33.51 8.57 26.66
C ALA A 167 -33.82 8.81 28.15
N CYS A 168 -33.70 10.04 28.64
CA CYS A 168 -34.05 10.41 30.01
C CYS A 168 -35.23 11.38 30.11
N ARG A 169 -35.92 11.65 29.00
CA ARG A 169 -37.02 12.64 28.91
C ARG A 169 -36.65 13.96 29.60
N GLU A 170 -35.46 14.47 29.27
CA GLU A 170 -34.92 15.73 29.81
C GLU A 170 -34.60 15.74 31.32
N MET A 171 -34.70 14.61 32.01
CA MET A 171 -34.38 14.53 33.45
C MET A 171 -32.87 14.51 33.72
N GLY A 172 -32.06 14.09 32.74
CA GLY A 172 -30.59 13.97 32.84
C GLY A 172 -30.13 12.74 33.65
N ARG A 173 -31.03 12.10 34.37
CA ARG A 173 -30.78 10.86 35.13
C ARG A 173 -31.82 9.82 34.78
N VAL A 174 -31.44 8.56 34.87
CA VAL A 174 -32.32 7.41 34.66
C VAL A 174 -32.35 6.54 35.92
N PRO A 175 -33.43 5.80 36.20
CA PRO A 175 -33.48 4.88 37.32
C PRO A 175 -32.34 3.86 37.22
N CYS A 176 -31.63 3.65 38.32
CA CYS A 176 -30.53 2.69 38.35
C CYS A 176 -31.08 1.28 38.11
N LYS A 177 -30.59 0.62 37.05
CA LYS A 177 -31.05 -0.72 36.66
C LYS A 177 -30.78 -1.77 37.73
N GLN A 178 -29.74 -1.57 38.53
CA GLN A 178 -29.29 -2.52 39.53
C GLN A 178 -30.19 -2.57 40.77
N CYS A 179 -30.76 -1.43 41.18
CA CYS A 179 -31.69 -1.34 42.32
C CYS A 179 -33.11 -0.98 41.90
N ALA A 180 -33.42 -1.03 40.59
CA ALA A 180 -34.71 -0.64 40.02
C ALA A 180 -35.24 0.72 40.52
N GLY A 181 -34.35 1.70 40.72
CA GLY A 181 -34.74 3.03 41.23
C GLY A 181 -34.78 3.17 42.76
N ALA A 182 -34.70 2.09 43.54
CA ALA A 182 -34.89 2.13 44.99
C ALA A 182 -33.73 2.77 45.78
N GLY A 183 -32.54 2.87 45.18
CA GLY A 183 -31.32 3.36 45.85
C GLY A 183 -30.68 2.38 46.80
N ASN A 184 -31.40 1.35 47.24
CA ASN A 184 -30.91 0.29 48.10
C ASN A 184 -31.28 -1.09 47.56
N LYS A 185 -30.60 -2.13 48.04
CA LYS A 185 -30.90 -3.53 47.77
C LYS A 185 -31.16 -4.24 49.09
N GLN A 186 -32.04 -5.23 49.07
CA GLN A 186 -32.31 -6.06 50.25
C GLN A 186 -31.01 -6.73 50.70
N CYS A 187 -30.67 -6.59 51.98
CA CYS A 187 -29.47 -7.20 52.53
C CYS A 187 -29.57 -8.71 52.37
N TRP A 188 -28.63 -9.29 51.64
CA TRP A 188 -28.62 -10.71 51.33
C TRP A 188 -28.43 -11.59 52.57
N VAL A 189 -27.86 -11.03 53.65
CA VAL A 189 -27.59 -11.76 54.90
C VAL A 189 -28.82 -11.89 55.79
N CYS A 190 -29.67 -10.86 55.88
CA CYS A 190 -30.86 -10.89 56.73
C CYS A 190 -32.16 -10.94 55.93
N HIS A 191 -32.10 -10.99 54.59
CA HIS A 191 -33.26 -10.94 53.70
C HIS A 191 -34.25 -9.85 54.09
N GLY A 192 -33.80 -8.62 54.37
CA GLY A 192 -34.69 -7.50 54.73
C GLY A 192 -35.13 -7.45 56.19
N SER A 193 -34.89 -8.48 57.00
CA SER A 193 -35.37 -8.51 58.40
C SER A 193 -34.59 -7.62 59.38
N GLY A 194 -33.38 -7.17 59.01
CA GLY A 194 -32.50 -6.40 59.90
C GLY A 194 -31.82 -7.22 61.00
N CYS A 195 -32.18 -8.50 61.17
CA CYS A 195 -31.67 -9.39 62.22
C CYS A 195 -31.17 -10.73 61.64
N ARG A 196 -30.23 -11.39 62.31
CA ARG A 196 -29.82 -12.77 61.98
C ARG A 196 -30.69 -13.79 62.74
N LEU A 197 -30.70 -15.05 62.31
CA LEU A 197 -31.31 -16.17 63.04
C LEU A 197 -30.79 -16.17 64.50
N GLY A 198 -31.66 -15.83 65.45
CA GLY A 198 -31.32 -15.61 66.86
C GLY A 198 -31.57 -14.19 67.39
N GLY A 199 -32.09 -13.25 66.60
CA GLY A 199 -32.55 -11.93 67.05
C GLY A 199 -31.48 -10.83 67.14
N ASN A 200 -30.21 -11.18 66.90
CA ASN A 200 -29.11 -10.21 66.92
C ASN A 200 -29.10 -9.31 65.67
N MET A 201 -28.78 -8.02 65.86
CA MET A 201 -28.71 -7.01 64.81
C MET A 201 -27.75 -7.44 63.68
N CYS A 202 -28.20 -7.34 62.42
CA CYS A 202 -27.38 -7.70 61.28
C CYS A 202 -26.26 -6.68 61.07
N SER A 203 -25.00 -7.13 61.19
CA SER A 203 -23.81 -6.28 61.06
C SER A 203 -23.51 -5.79 59.64
N GLN A 204 -24.09 -6.42 58.61
CA GLN A 204 -23.84 -6.00 57.22
C GLN A 204 -24.71 -4.80 56.80
N CYS A 205 -25.96 -4.73 57.28
CA CYS A 205 -26.84 -3.59 57.05
C CYS A 205 -27.03 -2.70 58.29
N ASN A 206 -26.29 -2.97 59.38
CA ASN A 206 -26.43 -2.30 60.69
C ASN A 206 -27.90 -2.24 61.17
N GLY A 207 -28.62 -3.34 61.05
CA GLY A 207 -30.02 -3.42 61.47
C GLY A 207 -31.04 -2.82 60.49
N ARG A 208 -30.61 -2.18 59.39
CA ARG A 208 -31.53 -1.52 58.44
C ARG A 208 -32.30 -2.48 57.53
N GLY A 209 -31.84 -3.72 57.38
CA GLY A 209 -32.43 -4.70 56.46
C GLY A 209 -32.06 -4.50 54.98
N TYR A 210 -31.52 -3.35 54.62
CA TYR A 210 -31.14 -2.96 53.25
C TYR A 210 -29.73 -2.38 53.22
N GLU A 211 -29.05 -2.56 52.09
CA GLU A 211 -27.72 -2.03 51.79
C GLU A 211 -27.82 -1.01 50.65
N ASP A 212 -27.09 0.10 50.76
CA ASP A 212 -27.08 1.12 49.71
C ASP A 212 -26.54 0.51 48.41
N CYS A 213 -27.19 0.83 47.29
CA CYS A 213 -26.77 0.29 46.01
C CYS A 213 -25.43 0.92 45.62
N THR A 214 -24.39 0.10 45.57
CA THR A 214 -23.02 0.53 45.23
C THR A 214 -22.87 1.08 43.81
N PHE A 215 -23.80 0.76 42.91
CA PHE A 215 -23.78 1.23 41.51
C PHE A 215 -24.32 2.65 41.34
N CYS A 216 -25.20 3.11 42.24
CA CYS A 216 -25.74 4.48 42.22
C CYS A 216 -25.44 5.25 43.51
N GLU A 217 -24.56 4.71 44.35
CA GLU A 217 -24.15 5.28 45.65
C GLU A 217 -25.35 5.70 46.52
N GLY A 218 -26.41 4.87 46.55
CA GLY A 218 -27.60 5.17 47.33
C GLY A 218 -28.62 6.12 46.66
N GLN A 219 -28.28 6.75 45.53
CA GLN A 219 -29.13 7.79 44.90
C GLN A 219 -30.36 7.22 44.18
N GLY A 220 -30.38 5.92 43.89
CA GLY A 220 -31.44 5.26 43.12
C GLY A 220 -31.46 5.62 41.64
N THR A 221 -30.69 6.63 41.22
CA THR A 221 -30.61 7.12 39.85
C THR A 221 -29.16 7.19 39.39
N GLU A 222 -28.94 6.95 38.11
CA GLU A 222 -27.63 7.05 37.46
C GLU A 222 -27.68 8.14 36.38
N PRO A 223 -26.56 8.83 36.08
CA PRO A 223 -26.54 9.80 34.98
C PRO A 223 -26.92 9.09 33.67
N CYS A 224 -27.75 9.76 32.87
CA CYS A 224 -28.15 9.21 31.57
C CYS A 224 -26.91 8.99 30.71
N ASN A 225 -26.73 7.77 30.19
CA ASN A 225 -25.59 7.41 29.34
C ASN A 225 -25.58 8.11 27.96
N ILE A 226 -26.74 8.57 27.49
CA ILE A 226 -26.88 9.23 26.18
C ILE A 226 -26.55 10.73 26.25
N CYS A 227 -27.00 11.44 27.29
CA CYS A 227 -26.72 12.88 27.45
C CYS A 227 -25.68 13.20 28.53
N SER A 228 -25.15 12.18 29.21
CA SER A 228 -24.17 12.34 30.30
C SER A 228 -24.60 13.34 31.39
N GLY A 229 -25.91 13.42 31.67
CA GLY A 229 -26.46 14.36 32.66
C GLY A 229 -26.84 15.74 32.15
N SER A 230 -26.50 16.10 30.90
CA SER A 230 -26.76 17.43 30.32
C SER A 230 -28.24 17.72 30.01
N ARG A 231 -29.11 16.71 30.05
CA ARG A 231 -30.56 16.78 29.72
C ARG A 231 -30.87 17.07 28.25
N GLN A 232 -29.92 17.61 27.49
CA GLN A 232 -30.06 18.07 26.13
C GLN A 232 -29.07 17.35 25.20
N LEU A 233 -29.44 17.22 23.94
CA LEU A 233 -28.62 16.63 22.89
C LEU A 233 -28.46 17.63 21.76
N LEU A 234 -27.25 17.75 21.23
CA LEU A 234 -27.00 18.38 19.95
C LEU A 234 -27.29 17.33 18.87
N VAL A 235 -28.31 17.59 18.05
CA VAL A 235 -28.76 16.71 16.97
C VAL A 235 -28.40 17.37 15.65
N TYR A 236 -27.77 16.62 14.75
CA TYR A 236 -27.30 17.10 13.45
C TYR A 236 -27.33 15.98 12.41
N ILE A 237 -27.29 16.36 11.13
CA ILE A 237 -27.12 15.40 10.05
C ILE A 237 -25.62 15.13 9.88
N LYS A 238 -25.24 13.85 9.94
CA LYS A 238 -23.87 13.40 9.69
C LYS A 238 -23.77 12.87 8.26
N LEU A 239 -22.89 13.47 7.47
CA LEU A 239 -22.54 13.03 6.13
C LEU A 239 -21.30 12.12 6.21
N THR A 240 -21.42 10.91 5.69
CA THR A 240 -20.28 10.00 5.50
C THR A 240 -19.91 9.98 4.03
N VAL A 241 -18.68 10.37 3.71
CA VAL A 241 -18.11 10.32 2.37
C VAL A 241 -17.09 9.19 2.32
N LYS A 242 -17.27 8.26 1.39
CA LYS A 242 -16.40 7.10 1.23
C LYS A 242 -15.83 7.06 -0.18
N TRP A 243 -14.50 7.06 -0.25
CA TRP A 243 -13.76 6.83 -1.49
C TRP A 243 -13.31 5.37 -1.56
N THR A 244 -13.57 4.73 -2.69
CA THR A 244 -13.27 3.31 -2.91
C THR A 244 -12.56 3.10 -4.24
N ASN A 245 -11.46 2.35 -4.23
CA ASN A 245 -10.77 1.89 -5.42
C ASN A 245 -11.31 0.52 -5.84
N ASN A 246 -12.24 0.53 -6.79
CA ASN A 246 -12.83 -0.71 -7.31
C ASN A 246 -11.90 -1.29 -8.38
N THR A 247 -11.28 -2.42 -8.06
CA THR A 247 -10.31 -3.08 -8.95
C THR A 247 -10.92 -4.34 -9.55
N SER A 248 -10.92 -4.41 -10.87
CA SER A 248 -11.24 -5.63 -11.63
C SER A 248 -10.01 -6.10 -12.38
N VAL A 249 -9.76 -7.40 -12.37
CA VAL A 249 -8.59 -8.03 -12.98
C VAL A 249 -9.06 -9.09 -13.97
N HIS A 250 -8.50 -9.07 -15.17
CA HIS A 250 -8.62 -10.12 -16.16
C HIS A 250 -7.24 -10.65 -16.51
N ILE A 251 -7.12 -11.97 -16.63
CA ILE A 251 -5.88 -12.62 -17.06
C ILE A 251 -6.17 -13.26 -18.41
N GLY A 252 -5.40 -12.87 -19.43
CA GLY A 252 -5.49 -13.43 -20.76
C GLY A 252 -5.31 -14.94 -20.71
N VAL A 253 -6.23 -15.67 -21.33
CA VAL A 253 -6.30 -17.14 -21.27
C VAL A 253 -5.04 -17.74 -21.91
N GLN A 254 -4.37 -18.66 -21.20
CA GLN A 254 -3.29 -19.47 -21.79
C GLN A 254 -3.49 -20.97 -21.59
N GLN A 255 -3.16 -21.71 -22.65
CA GLN A 255 -3.11 -23.17 -22.77
C GLN A 255 -1.98 -23.83 -21.93
N SER A 256 -1.42 -23.13 -20.94
CA SER A 256 -0.20 -23.53 -20.21
C SER A 256 -0.45 -24.49 -19.05
N GLY A 257 -1.68 -24.57 -18.53
CA GLY A 257 -2.04 -25.41 -17.37
C GLY A 257 -1.59 -24.85 -16.01
N PHE A 258 -1.22 -23.57 -15.93
CA PHE A 258 -0.81 -22.92 -14.68
C PHE A 258 -2.03 -22.54 -13.79
N PRO A 259 -1.98 -22.71 -12.45
CA PRO A 259 -3.11 -22.41 -11.57
C PRO A 259 -3.46 -20.90 -11.53
N ALA A 260 -4.74 -20.57 -11.74
CA ALA A 260 -5.23 -19.20 -11.80
C ALA A 260 -4.94 -18.38 -10.52
N ASP A 261 -5.07 -19.00 -9.34
CA ASP A 261 -4.88 -18.34 -8.05
C ASP A 261 -3.43 -17.83 -7.84
N SER A 262 -2.46 -18.43 -8.53
CA SER A 262 -1.05 -18.08 -8.38
C SER A 262 -0.69 -16.76 -9.09
N PHE A 263 -1.49 -16.31 -10.06
CA PHE A 263 -1.29 -15.03 -10.75
C PHE A 263 -1.57 -13.81 -9.86
N SER A 264 -2.44 -13.96 -8.86
CA SER A 264 -2.71 -12.89 -7.87
C SER A 264 -1.51 -12.60 -6.96
N LYS A 265 -0.57 -13.53 -6.86
CA LYS A 265 0.56 -13.50 -5.91
C LYS A 265 1.86 -12.99 -6.53
N VAL A 266 1.86 -12.62 -7.81
CA VAL A 266 3.05 -12.20 -8.53
C VAL A 266 2.90 -10.85 -9.22
N SER A 267 3.99 -10.10 -9.19
CA SER A 267 4.17 -8.88 -9.98
C SER A 267 4.57 -9.24 -11.41
N GLY A 268 3.87 -8.66 -12.38
CA GLY A 268 4.26 -8.66 -13.79
C GLY A 268 5.02 -7.37 -14.14
N ASN A 269 5.60 -7.36 -15.33
CA ASN A 269 6.21 -6.18 -15.91
C ASN A 269 5.11 -5.31 -16.54
N VAL A 270 4.94 -4.10 -16.05
CA VAL A 270 3.94 -3.16 -16.59
C VAL A 270 4.35 -2.75 -18.00
N ILE A 271 3.49 -3.03 -18.99
CA ILE A 271 3.74 -2.70 -20.41
C ILE A 271 2.80 -1.62 -20.93
N PHE A 272 1.68 -1.37 -20.25
CA PHE A 272 0.72 -0.34 -20.61
C PHE A 272 0.05 0.24 -19.37
N VAL A 273 -0.06 1.56 -19.31
CA VAL A 273 -0.84 2.30 -18.31
C VAL A 273 -1.54 3.46 -19.00
N ASP A 274 -2.85 3.57 -18.78
CA ASP A 274 -3.65 4.73 -19.19
C ASP A 274 -4.54 5.16 -18.03
N SER A 275 -4.69 6.48 -17.83
CA SER A 275 -5.38 7.07 -16.69
C SER A 275 -6.17 8.30 -17.13
N GLN A 276 -7.50 8.21 -17.06
CA GLN A 276 -8.42 9.25 -17.53
C GLN A 276 -9.65 9.30 -16.61
N TYR A 277 -10.48 10.35 -16.73
CA TYR A 277 -11.77 10.41 -16.02
C TYR A 277 -12.62 9.17 -16.32
N MET A 278 -12.69 8.79 -17.59
CA MET A 278 -13.17 7.50 -18.08
C MET A 278 -12.17 7.00 -19.12
N VAL A 279 -11.70 5.76 -18.99
CA VAL A 279 -10.76 5.18 -19.94
C VAL A 279 -11.51 4.60 -21.14
N TYR A 280 -10.89 4.67 -22.33
CA TYR A 280 -11.41 3.98 -23.50
C TYR A 280 -10.96 2.51 -23.51
N PRO A 281 -11.80 1.59 -24.01
CA PRO A 281 -11.39 0.20 -24.20
C PRO A 281 -10.11 0.09 -25.03
N VAL A 282 -9.20 -0.78 -24.60
CA VAL A 282 -7.95 -1.05 -25.33
C VAL A 282 -8.27 -1.71 -26.67
N THR A 283 -7.80 -1.11 -27.76
CA THR A 283 -7.94 -1.63 -29.13
C THR A 283 -6.58 -1.96 -29.73
N GLY A 284 -6.51 -3.05 -30.51
CA GLY A 284 -5.29 -3.40 -31.26
C GLY A 284 -4.16 -4.01 -30.41
N PHE A 285 -4.46 -4.47 -29.19
CA PHE A 285 -3.50 -5.22 -28.38
C PHE A 285 -3.30 -6.64 -28.97
N PRO A 286 -2.08 -7.21 -28.94
CA PRO A 286 -1.79 -8.51 -29.56
C PRO A 286 -2.67 -9.68 -29.06
N ASP A 287 -3.10 -9.62 -27.79
CA ASP A 287 -4.02 -10.59 -27.21
C ASP A 287 -5.48 -10.10 -27.32
N PRO A 288 -6.34 -10.76 -28.13
CA PRO A 288 -7.73 -10.36 -28.30
C PRO A 288 -8.57 -10.53 -27.02
N SER A 289 -8.17 -11.41 -26.10
CA SER A 289 -8.87 -11.60 -24.82
C SER A 289 -8.76 -10.34 -23.94
N ILE A 290 -7.61 -9.67 -23.98
CA ILE A 290 -7.37 -8.41 -23.26
C ILE A 290 -8.23 -7.28 -23.83
N CYS A 291 -8.36 -7.19 -25.17
CA CYS A 291 -9.24 -6.21 -25.81
C CYS A 291 -10.70 -6.42 -25.40
N GLN A 292 -11.18 -7.66 -25.45
CA GLN A 292 -12.55 -8.02 -25.04
C GLN A 292 -12.80 -7.77 -23.55
N ALA A 293 -11.83 -8.10 -22.70
CA ALA A 293 -11.90 -7.86 -21.26
C ALA A 293 -11.93 -6.37 -20.93
N SER A 294 -11.08 -5.57 -21.58
CA SER A 294 -11.11 -4.11 -21.43
C SER A 294 -12.48 -3.54 -21.82
N GLN A 295 -13.02 -3.93 -22.97
CA GLN A 295 -14.34 -3.49 -23.41
C GLN A 295 -15.47 -3.88 -22.43
N SER A 296 -15.43 -5.11 -21.93
CA SER A 296 -16.46 -5.63 -21.01
C SER A 296 -16.38 -4.95 -19.64
N LEU A 297 -15.18 -4.87 -19.06
CA LEU A 297 -14.95 -4.31 -17.72
C LEU A 297 -15.20 -2.80 -17.68
N VAL A 298 -14.83 -2.05 -18.73
CA VAL A 298 -15.13 -0.61 -18.81
C VAL A 298 -16.64 -0.39 -18.82
N ARG A 299 -17.40 -1.16 -19.61
CA ARG A 299 -18.87 -1.07 -19.67
C ARG A 299 -19.53 -1.50 -18.35
N GLU A 300 -19.04 -2.57 -17.75
CA GLU A 300 -19.53 -3.08 -16.47
C GLU A 300 -19.34 -2.05 -15.36
N HIS A 301 -18.12 -1.53 -15.19
CA HIS A 301 -17.82 -0.49 -14.19
C HIS A 301 -18.64 0.78 -14.43
N GLN A 302 -18.82 1.18 -15.70
CA GLN A 302 -19.67 2.31 -16.02
C GLN A 302 -21.11 2.06 -15.57
N THR A 303 -21.68 0.88 -15.84
CA THR A 303 -23.08 0.55 -15.48
C THR A 303 -23.26 0.42 -13.97
N GLN A 304 -22.30 -0.23 -13.29
CA GLN A 304 -22.35 -0.55 -11.86
C GLN A 304 -22.16 0.69 -10.98
N TYR A 305 -21.21 1.56 -11.33
CA TYR A 305 -20.83 2.67 -10.47
C TYR A 305 -21.51 3.99 -10.84
N SER A 306 -21.92 4.22 -12.10
CA SER A 306 -22.53 5.52 -12.48
C SER A 306 -23.83 5.84 -11.74
N THR A 307 -24.59 4.83 -11.34
CA THR A 307 -25.86 4.99 -10.62
C THR A 307 -25.66 5.13 -9.11
N SER A 308 -24.52 4.65 -8.61
CA SER A 308 -24.29 4.44 -7.19
C SER A 308 -23.14 5.28 -6.61
N SER A 309 -22.28 5.85 -7.45
CA SER A 309 -21.14 6.62 -6.99
C SER A 309 -20.69 7.59 -8.06
N ARG A 310 -20.10 8.70 -7.63
CA ARG A 310 -19.41 9.59 -8.54
C ARG A 310 -18.08 8.97 -8.91
N VAL A 311 -17.86 8.69 -10.20
CA VAL A 311 -16.54 8.28 -10.70
C VAL A 311 -15.62 9.50 -10.71
N LEU A 312 -14.45 9.38 -10.11
CA LEU A 312 -13.44 10.44 -10.09
C LEU A 312 -12.35 10.21 -11.13
N GLN A 313 -11.88 8.96 -11.26
CA GLN A 313 -10.89 8.57 -12.25
C GLN A 313 -10.89 7.07 -12.50
N GLN A 314 -10.56 6.66 -13.71
CA GLN A 314 -10.25 5.28 -14.07
C GLN A 314 -8.79 5.15 -14.48
N ARG A 315 -8.18 4.02 -14.13
CA ARG A 315 -6.84 3.63 -14.58
C ARG A 315 -6.88 2.21 -15.09
N GLN A 316 -6.38 2.01 -16.30
CA GLN A 316 -6.18 0.69 -16.86
C GLN A 316 -4.70 0.37 -16.94
N THR A 317 -4.33 -0.86 -16.61
CA THR A 317 -2.95 -1.34 -16.58
C THR A 317 -2.89 -2.71 -17.25
N ILE A 318 -1.91 -2.93 -18.13
CA ILE A 318 -1.57 -4.27 -18.63
C ILE A 318 -0.18 -4.62 -18.15
N ASP A 319 -0.07 -5.74 -17.45
CA ASP A 319 1.19 -6.33 -17.03
C ASP A 319 1.45 -7.60 -17.84
N LEU A 320 2.69 -7.81 -18.29
CA LEU A 320 3.14 -9.12 -18.72
C LEU A 320 3.65 -9.92 -17.51
N ILE A 321 3.07 -11.08 -17.29
CA ILE A 321 3.55 -12.08 -16.33
C ILE A 321 4.32 -13.14 -17.12
N PRO A 322 5.66 -13.16 -17.05
CA PRO A 322 6.43 -14.23 -17.67
C PRO A 322 6.14 -15.54 -16.93
N VAL A 323 5.67 -16.56 -17.65
CA VAL A 323 5.51 -17.92 -17.16
C VAL A 323 6.36 -18.83 -18.04
N THR A 324 7.21 -19.65 -17.45
CA THR A 324 7.96 -20.68 -18.18
C THR A 324 7.64 -22.04 -17.59
N LYS A 325 7.11 -22.94 -18.42
CA LYS A 325 6.91 -24.34 -18.08
C LYS A 325 8.20 -25.10 -18.40
N VAL A 326 8.76 -25.75 -17.40
CA VAL A 326 9.98 -26.53 -17.51
C VAL A 326 9.61 -27.99 -17.41
N ASN A 327 9.84 -28.74 -18.49
CA ASN A 327 9.72 -30.20 -18.48
C ASN A 327 11.10 -30.78 -18.17
N TYR A 328 11.17 -31.80 -17.31
CA TYR A 328 12.42 -32.45 -16.95
C TYR A 328 12.22 -33.94 -16.72
N THR A 329 13.29 -34.70 -16.90
CA THR A 329 13.30 -36.14 -16.61
C THR A 329 14.16 -36.43 -15.38
N TRP A 330 13.62 -37.21 -14.46
CA TRP A 330 14.35 -37.68 -13.28
C TRP A 330 14.02 -39.14 -13.03
N ASP A 331 15.05 -39.98 -12.91
CA ASP A 331 14.89 -41.42 -12.65
C ASP A 331 13.95 -42.12 -13.65
N GLY A 332 14.12 -41.82 -14.94
CA GLY A 332 13.30 -42.39 -16.03
C GLY A 332 11.85 -41.90 -16.11
N LYS A 333 11.42 -40.98 -15.23
CA LYS A 333 10.07 -40.40 -15.22
C LYS A 333 10.08 -38.94 -15.64
N ALA A 334 9.05 -38.53 -16.37
CA ALA A 334 8.84 -37.15 -16.80
C ALA A 334 8.08 -36.35 -15.75
N TYR A 335 8.55 -35.14 -15.47
CA TYR A 335 7.97 -34.18 -14.55
C TYR A 335 7.92 -32.79 -15.19
N SER A 336 7.11 -31.89 -14.63
CA SER A 336 7.10 -30.49 -15.03
C SER A 336 6.91 -29.56 -13.83
N TYR A 337 7.43 -28.35 -13.94
CA TYR A 337 7.18 -27.27 -13.00
C TYR A 337 7.10 -25.93 -13.73
N PHE A 338 6.61 -24.90 -13.05
CA PHE A 338 6.49 -23.55 -13.60
C PHE A 338 7.38 -22.57 -12.85
N VAL A 339 8.01 -21.68 -13.59
CA VAL A 339 8.70 -20.49 -13.08
C VAL A 339 7.89 -19.27 -13.50
N TYR A 340 7.55 -18.39 -12.56
CA TYR A 340 6.63 -17.28 -12.80
C TYR A 340 6.97 -16.04 -11.96
N GLY A 341 6.70 -14.85 -12.52
CA GLY A 341 6.87 -13.56 -11.86
C GLY A 341 8.21 -12.86 -12.13
N ALA A 342 8.25 -11.53 -11.98
CA ALA A 342 9.42 -10.70 -12.30
C ALA A 342 10.57 -10.75 -11.27
N ASN A 343 10.32 -11.28 -10.06
CA ASN A 343 11.28 -11.32 -8.95
C ASN A 343 11.67 -12.77 -8.60
N ALA A 344 12.39 -13.45 -9.49
CA ALA A 344 12.99 -14.76 -9.21
C ALA A 344 14.45 -14.64 -8.71
N GLY A 345 14.72 -13.65 -7.86
CA GLY A 345 15.99 -13.49 -7.14
C GLY A 345 15.81 -13.70 -5.62
N PRO A 346 16.83 -14.18 -4.89
CA PRO A 346 16.68 -14.58 -3.49
C PRO A 346 16.53 -13.37 -2.55
N GLY A 347 15.33 -13.20 -1.96
CA GLY A 347 15.05 -12.22 -0.93
C GLY A 347 15.37 -12.73 0.49
N GLN A 348 16.05 -11.91 1.29
CA GLN A 348 16.22 -12.11 2.74
C GLN A 348 14.88 -11.92 3.50
N PRO A 349 14.63 -12.64 4.61
CA PRO A 349 13.42 -12.45 5.42
C PRO A 349 13.50 -11.15 6.24
N GLU A 350 12.47 -10.30 6.09
CA GLU A 350 12.28 -9.07 6.85
C GLU A 350 12.14 -9.32 8.37
N ALA A 351 12.76 -8.44 9.16
CA ALA A 351 12.63 -8.41 10.62
C ALA A 351 11.21 -7.99 11.04
N VAL A 352 10.60 -8.80 11.91
CA VAL A 352 9.28 -8.54 12.50
C VAL A 352 9.31 -7.25 13.34
N ARG A 353 8.70 -6.18 12.84
CA ARG A 353 8.47 -4.92 13.57
C ARG A 353 7.36 -5.07 14.64
N PRO A 354 7.41 -4.31 15.74
CA PRO A 354 6.30 -4.22 16.69
C PRO A 354 5.02 -3.71 16.02
N SER A 355 3.87 -4.22 16.45
CA SER A 355 2.55 -3.81 15.96
C SER A 355 2.22 -2.37 16.37
N ALA A 356 1.76 -1.57 15.40
CA ALA A 356 1.37 -0.18 15.62
C ALA A 356 0.24 -0.09 16.66
N PRO A 357 0.31 0.87 17.60
CA PRO A 357 -0.71 1.02 18.64
C PRO A 357 -2.06 1.54 18.10
N PRO A 358 -3.21 1.18 18.71
CA PRO A 358 -4.54 1.59 18.23
C PRO A 358 -4.76 3.11 18.32
N SER A 359 -5.20 3.73 17.23
CA SER A 359 -5.46 5.17 17.14
C SER A 359 -6.46 5.69 18.17
N ALA A 360 -7.49 4.92 18.52
CA ALA A 360 -8.50 5.29 19.52
C ALA A 360 -7.95 5.44 20.96
N THR A 361 -6.75 4.92 21.23
CA THR A 361 -6.10 5.04 22.55
C THR A 361 -5.04 6.14 22.58
N MET A 362 -4.88 6.89 21.49
CA MET A 362 -3.86 7.92 21.34
C MET A 362 -4.33 9.33 21.70
N ASP A 363 -3.36 10.17 22.08
CA ASP A 363 -3.65 11.56 22.44
C ASP A 363 -3.89 12.35 21.15
N THR A 364 -4.79 13.34 21.19
CA THR A 364 -4.94 14.26 20.06
C THR A 364 -3.84 15.31 20.16
N VAL A 365 -2.89 15.29 19.23
CA VAL A 365 -1.77 16.24 19.20
C VAL A 365 -2.07 17.32 18.15
N PRO A 366 -2.08 18.61 18.51
CA PRO A 366 -2.29 19.70 17.56
C PRO A 366 -1.29 19.67 16.40
N GLY A 367 -1.76 19.84 15.16
CA GLY A 367 -0.95 19.76 13.93
C GLY A 367 -0.67 18.34 13.42
N TYR A 368 -1.23 17.34 14.11
CA TYR A 368 -1.16 15.91 13.77
C TYR A 368 -2.54 15.24 13.88
N GLU A 369 -3.60 16.01 13.68
CA GLU A 369 -4.98 15.53 13.69
C GLU A 369 -5.18 14.54 12.53
N GLY A 370 -5.62 13.31 12.85
CA GLY A 370 -5.89 12.28 11.83
C GLY A 370 -4.80 11.24 11.59
N ILE A 371 -3.73 11.19 12.40
CA ILE A 371 -2.76 10.07 12.34
C ILE A 371 -3.44 8.76 12.78
N GLY A 372 -3.86 7.94 11.82
CA GLY A 372 -4.28 6.56 12.02
C GLY A 372 -3.10 5.58 12.15
N ALA A 373 -3.40 4.31 12.43
CA ALA A 373 -2.40 3.24 12.57
C ALA A 373 -1.56 2.98 11.29
N GLY A 374 -1.99 3.48 10.13
CA GLY A 374 -1.33 3.34 8.82
C GLY A 374 -0.40 4.49 8.42
N GLY A 375 -0.38 5.60 9.18
CA GLY A 375 0.33 6.81 8.79
C GLY A 375 -0.35 7.59 7.65
N GLY A 376 -0.06 8.89 7.57
CA GLY A 376 -0.53 9.77 6.49
C GLY A 376 0.65 10.46 5.82
N ASP A 377 0.67 10.45 4.48
CA ASP A 377 1.56 11.29 3.69
C ASP A 377 1.09 12.75 3.81
N LEU A 378 2.04 13.65 4.04
CA LEU A 378 1.75 15.05 4.34
C LEU A 378 2.13 15.92 3.15
N PRO A 379 1.18 16.64 2.55
CA PRO A 379 1.50 17.54 1.45
C PRO A 379 2.48 18.63 1.93
N PRO A 380 3.46 19.02 1.11
CA PRO A 380 4.31 20.16 1.43
C PRO A 380 3.48 21.44 1.54
N PRO A 381 3.89 22.41 2.39
CA PRO A 381 3.30 23.75 2.34
C PRO A 381 3.47 24.29 0.92
N TYR A 382 2.39 24.88 0.37
CA TYR A 382 2.44 25.56 -0.93
C TYR A 382 3.67 26.47 -0.95
N PRO A 383 4.52 26.41 -1.99
CA PRO A 383 5.58 27.38 -2.14
C PRO A 383 4.91 28.75 -2.27
N GLY A 384 4.88 29.51 -1.18
CA GLY A 384 4.50 30.92 -1.22
C GLY A 384 5.44 31.59 -2.21
N ASP A 385 4.87 32.38 -3.12
CA ASP A 385 5.49 33.07 -4.27
C ASP A 385 7.01 33.22 -4.16
N VAL A 386 7.75 32.14 -4.45
CA VAL A 386 9.18 32.25 -4.71
C VAL A 386 9.22 32.78 -6.13
N PRO A 387 9.75 33.99 -6.38
CA PRO A 387 9.87 34.48 -7.74
C PRO A 387 10.60 33.41 -8.54
N LEU A 388 9.94 32.88 -9.57
CA LEU A 388 10.59 32.07 -10.60
C LEU A 388 11.58 33.01 -11.28
N GLN A 389 12.77 33.15 -10.71
CA GLN A 389 13.85 33.84 -11.37
C GLN A 389 14.31 32.90 -12.47
N MET A 390 13.68 33.04 -13.63
CA MET A 390 14.07 32.33 -14.85
C MET A 390 15.52 32.70 -15.14
N PRO A 391 16.47 31.76 -15.03
CA PRO A 391 17.85 32.05 -15.40
C PRO A 391 17.88 32.40 -16.88
N THR A 392 18.62 33.45 -17.22
CA THR A 392 18.86 33.85 -18.61
C THR A 392 19.50 32.67 -19.35
N PRO A 393 18.97 32.26 -20.53
CA PRO A 393 19.56 31.19 -21.33
C PRO A 393 21.02 31.51 -21.62
N GLN A 394 21.95 30.68 -21.14
CA GLN A 394 23.35 30.80 -21.55
C GLN A 394 23.49 30.33 -22.99
N PRO A 395 24.11 31.12 -23.89
CA PRO A 395 24.39 30.69 -25.24
C PRO A 395 25.31 29.46 -25.23
N PHE A 396 24.94 28.45 -25.99
CA PHE A 396 25.76 27.27 -26.21
C PHE A 396 26.81 27.59 -27.28
N GLU A 397 28.01 27.99 -26.85
CA GLU A 397 29.19 28.08 -27.72
C GLU A 397 30.16 26.97 -27.36
N ALA A 398 30.06 25.82 -28.04
CA ALA A 398 31.17 24.89 -28.07
C ALA A 398 31.24 24.17 -29.43
N PRO A 399 32.42 24.18 -30.08
CA PRO A 399 32.67 23.40 -31.29
C PRO A 399 32.98 21.95 -30.87
N TRP A 400 31.95 21.12 -30.73
CA TRP A 400 32.15 19.71 -30.37
C TRP A 400 32.59 18.92 -31.60
N GLN A 401 33.76 18.27 -31.52
CA GLN A 401 34.19 17.29 -32.50
C GLN A 401 33.43 15.98 -32.25
N ILE A 402 32.75 15.47 -33.28
CA ILE A 402 32.03 14.19 -33.21
C ILE A 402 33.06 13.07 -32.99
N PRO A 403 33.02 12.32 -31.87
CA PRO A 403 33.98 11.26 -31.61
C PRO A 403 33.82 10.15 -32.65
N SER A 404 34.92 9.77 -33.30
CA SER A 404 35.02 8.62 -34.19
C SER A 404 36.05 7.65 -33.63
N ILE A 405 35.72 6.36 -33.56
CA ILE A 405 36.66 5.33 -33.15
C ILE A 405 37.52 4.88 -34.34
N SER A 406 38.77 4.48 -34.09
CA SER A 406 39.62 3.86 -35.11
C SER A 406 39.25 2.39 -35.31
N GLU A 407 39.65 1.82 -36.45
CA GLU A 407 39.53 0.38 -36.72
C GLU A 407 40.16 -0.48 -35.63
N SER A 408 41.32 -0.07 -35.09
CA SER A 408 42.00 -0.79 -34.02
C SER A 408 41.16 -0.87 -32.74
N VAL A 409 40.49 0.23 -32.36
CA VAL A 409 39.61 0.27 -31.18
C VAL A 409 38.37 -0.60 -31.41
N ALA A 410 37.77 -0.52 -32.60
CA ALA A 410 36.65 -1.38 -32.98
C ALA A 410 37.03 -2.87 -32.94
N GLN A 411 38.23 -3.21 -33.40
CA GLN A 411 38.74 -4.59 -33.39
C GLN A 411 38.96 -5.11 -31.97
N GLU A 412 39.62 -4.34 -31.12
CA GLU A 412 39.87 -4.71 -29.72
C GLU A 412 38.57 -4.93 -28.94
N ALA A 413 37.58 -4.04 -29.14
CA ALA A 413 36.25 -4.17 -28.56
C ALA A 413 35.55 -5.47 -29.01
N PHE A 414 35.64 -5.80 -30.31
CA PHE A 414 35.03 -7.01 -30.86
C PHE A 414 35.72 -8.30 -30.38
N ILE A 415 37.06 -8.30 -30.25
CA ILE A 415 37.82 -9.42 -29.68
C ILE A 415 37.42 -9.66 -28.22
N LYS A 416 37.32 -8.58 -27.43
CA LYS A 416 36.89 -8.65 -26.03
C LYS A 416 35.48 -9.21 -25.90
N TYR A 417 34.57 -8.77 -26.76
CA TYR A 417 33.21 -9.30 -26.84
C TYR A 417 33.18 -10.80 -27.15
N ALA A 418 33.87 -11.24 -28.21
CA ALA A 418 33.93 -12.65 -28.59
C ALA A 418 34.53 -13.52 -27.48
N SER A 419 35.57 -13.02 -26.79
CA SER A 419 36.22 -13.73 -25.69
C SER A 419 35.35 -13.85 -24.43
N SER A 420 34.36 -12.96 -24.27
CA SER A 420 33.41 -13.00 -23.15
C SER A 420 32.29 -14.04 -23.32
N LYS A 421 32.13 -14.60 -24.53
CA LYS A 421 31.07 -15.56 -24.86
C LYS A 421 31.69 -16.94 -25.08
N CYS A 422 31.34 -17.91 -24.22
CA CYS A 422 31.96 -19.23 -24.21
C CYS A 422 31.86 -19.99 -25.55
N CYS A 423 30.80 -19.74 -26.33
CA CYS A 423 30.58 -20.40 -27.61
C CYS A 423 31.10 -19.59 -28.81
N TYR A 424 31.79 -18.46 -28.64
CA TYR A 424 32.24 -17.65 -29.77
C TYR A 424 33.73 -17.88 -30.04
N SER A 425 34.07 -18.20 -31.29
CA SER A 425 35.47 -18.20 -31.71
C SER A 425 35.97 -16.77 -31.81
N THR A 426 37.18 -16.47 -31.33
CA THR A 426 37.80 -15.14 -31.53
C THR A 426 38.38 -14.94 -32.93
N LYS A 427 38.37 -15.96 -33.80
CA LYS A 427 38.96 -15.88 -35.14
C LYS A 427 38.33 -14.79 -36.02
N PRO A 428 36.99 -14.70 -36.16
CA PRO A 428 36.38 -13.62 -36.93
C PRO A 428 36.81 -12.24 -36.43
N ALA A 429 36.84 -12.03 -35.11
CA ALA A 429 37.22 -10.73 -34.56
C ALA A 429 38.69 -10.34 -34.77
N LYS A 430 39.60 -11.31 -34.91
CA LYS A 430 41.04 -11.07 -35.14
C LYS A 430 41.42 -10.93 -36.61
N GLU A 431 40.71 -11.64 -37.48
CA GLU A 431 41.11 -11.83 -38.88
C GLU A 431 40.12 -11.21 -39.88
N MET A 432 39.01 -10.60 -39.42
CA MET A 432 38.09 -9.87 -40.30
C MET A 432 38.75 -8.69 -41.01
N VAL A 433 38.22 -8.36 -42.19
CA VAL A 433 38.62 -7.18 -42.97
C VAL A 433 37.55 -6.11 -42.82
N PHE A 434 37.90 -4.94 -42.26
CA PHE A 434 37.01 -3.79 -42.19
C PHE A 434 36.71 -3.26 -43.59
N THR A 435 35.46 -2.87 -43.83
CA THR A 435 35.04 -2.24 -45.10
C THR A 435 34.57 -0.81 -44.91
N ASP A 436 33.89 -0.51 -43.80
CA ASP A 436 33.36 0.83 -43.52
C ASP A 436 33.07 1.01 -42.02
N LEU A 437 33.30 2.22 -41.49
CA LEU A 437 32.97 2.62 -40.12
C LEU A 437 32.07 3.85 -40.17
N GLN A 438 30.79 3.66 -39.85
CA GLN A 438 29.78 4.72 -39.89
C GLN A 438 29.48 5.22 -38.48
N ALA A 439 29.77 6.51 -38.22
CA ALA A 439 29.39 7.16 -36.98
C ALA A 439 27.88 7.46 -36.96
N HIS A 440 27.19 6.91 -35.97
CA HIS A 440 25.75 7.03 -35.71
C HIS A 440 25.48 7.59 -34.30
N ASN A 441 26.36 8.48 -33.84
CA ASN A 441 26.31 9.07 -32.50
C ASN A 441 24.94 9.69 -32.20
N THR A 442 24.52 9.61 -30.94
CA THR A 442 23.22 10.11 -30.51
C THR A 442 23.31 10.91 -29.21
N PHE A 443 22.29 11.73 -28.94
CA PHE A 443 22.17 12.48 -27.70
C PHE A 443 21.20 11.81 -26.74
N ARG A 444 21.63 11.68 -25.49
CA ARG A 444 20.81 11.28 -24.35
C ARG A 444 20.54 12.49 -23.47
N TYR A 445 19.28 12.85 -23.33
CA TYR A 445 18.80 13.79 -22.33
C TYR A 445 18.41 13.05 -21.05
N ARG A 446 18.77 13.61 -19.90
CA ARG A 446 18.37 13.11 -18.58
C ARG A 446 17.93 14.25 -17.69
N LEU A 447 16.75 14.12 -17.08
CA LEU A 447 16.23 14.99 -16.03
C LEU A 447 16.18 14.22 -14.71
N GLU A 448 16.88 14.73 -13.71
CA GLU A 448 16.88 14.25 -12.33
C GLU A 448 16.13 15.27 -11.46
N THR A 449 14.98 14.86 -10.90
CA THR A 449 14.22 15.68 -9.93
C THR A 449 14.37 15.09 -8.54
N PHE A 450 15.12 15.78 -7.68
CA PHE A 450 15.31 15.41 -6.30
C PHE A 450 14.15 15.95 -5.44
N THR A 451 13.43 15.03 -4.81
CA THR A 451 12.19 15.32 -4.07
C THR A 451 12.31 14.93 -2.61
N GLU A 452 11.66 15.68 -1.73
CA GLU A 452 11.45 15.35 -0.32
C GLU A 452 9.95 15.12 -0.06
N SER A 453 9.62 14.00 0.56
CA SER A 453 8.28 13.73 1.10
C SER A 453 8.35 13.40 2.58
N ARG A 454 7.28 13.75 3.31
CA ARG A 454 7.17 13.53 4.75
C ARG A 454 5.88 12.80 5.06
N SER A 455 5.95 11.83 5.97
CA SER A 455 4.79 11.12 6.48
C SER A 455 4.91 10.86 7.97
N THR A 456 3.77 10.80 8.64
CA THR A 456 3.72 10.66 10.11
C THR A 456 2.82 9.51 10.52
N ASN A 457 3.29 8.71 11.47
CA ASN A 457 2.53 7.61 12.04
C ASN A 457 2.81 7.44 13.53
N TRP A 458 1.86 6.86 14.28
CA TRP A 458 2.13 6.46 15.67
C TRP A 458 3.12 5.30 15.72
N ASP A 459 4.05 5.37 16.66
CA ASP A 459 4.99 4.29 16.97
C ASP A 459 5.12 4.11 18.48
N SER A 460 5.65 2.96 18.90
CA SER A 460 5.78 2.64 20.33
C SER A 460 6.98 1.76 20.63
N GLU A 461 7.55 1.94 21.82
CA GLU A 461 8.64 1.12 22.35
C GLU A 461 8.38 0.72 23.82
N PRO A 462 9.00 -0.35 24.35
CA PRO A 462 8.88 -0.71 25.75
C PRO A 462 9.31 0.43 26.69
N TYR A 463 8.48 0.71 27.70
CA TYR A 463 8.79 1.74 28.70
C TYR A 463 9.73 1.20 29.79
N ASN A 464 10.95 1.76 29.83
CA ASN A 464 12.03 1.46 30.76
C ASN A 464 12.42 2.67 31.63
N GLY A 465 11.56 3.70 31.72
CA GLY A 465 11.85 4.94 32.43
C GLY A 465 12.38 6.07 31.54
N GLN A 466 12.17 5.99 30.22
CA GLN A 466 12.43 7.12 29.31
C GLN A 466 11.63 8.36 29.76
N VAL A 467 12.18 9.55 29.55
CA VAL A 467 11.50 10.81 29.90
C VAL A 467 10.35 11.07 28.92
N THR A 468 9.19 11.48 29.43
CA THR A 468 8.05 11.93 28.63
C THR A 468 8.11 13.43 28.42
N ASP A 469 7.91 13.87 27.17
CA ASP A 469 8.00 15.29 26.80
C ASP A 469 6.66 15.89 26.33
N ALA A 470 5.58 15.11 26.28
CA ALA A 470 4.27 15.55 25.80
C ALA A 470 3.66 16.76 26.54
N TYR A 471 4.13 17.07 27.75
CA TYR A 471 3.68 18.21 28.55
C TYR A 471 4.69 19.36 28.61
N CYS A 472 5.83 19.22 27.93
CA CYS A 472 6.95 20.16 28.01
C CYS A 472 6.92 21.25 26.92
N GLY A 473 5.95 21.21 26.00
CA GLY A 473 5.84 22.16 24.89
C GLY A 473 4.75 21.79 23.89
N VAL A 474 4.63 22.59 22.82
CA VAL A 474 3.73 22.33 21.69
C VAL A 474 4.51 21.61 20.58
N ALA A 475 3.97 20.52 20.06
CA ALA A 475 4.60 19.78 18.97
C ALA A 475 4.71 20.66 17.70
N PRO A 476 5.90 20.76 17.07
CA PRO A 476 6.06 21.50 15.82
C PRO A 476 5.31 20.81 14.67
N LYS A 477 4.91 21.54 13.63
CA LYS A 477 4.28 20.90 12.45
C LYS A 477 5.31 20.01 11.71
N PRO A 478 4.84 19.00 10.96
CA PRO A 478 5.75 18.06 10.29
C PRO A 478 6.82 18.69 9.40
N TRP A 479 6.51 19.77 8.68
CA TRP A 479 7.42 20.47 7.77
C TRP A 479 8.31 21.52 8.47
N ASP A 480 7.94 21.94 9.68
CA ASP A 480 8.72 22.89 10.50
C ASP A 480 9.89 22.19 11.22
N ILE A 481 9.88 20.85 11.28
CA ILE A 481 10.96 20.06 11.88
C ILE A 481 12.20 20.12 10.97
N PRO A 482 13.34 20.65 11.45
CA PRO A 482 14.55 20.71 10.66
C PRO A 482 15.14 19.31 10.50
N VAL A 483 15.30 18.87 9.25
CA VAL A 483 15.96 17.60 8.94
C VAL A 483 17.04 17.86 7.90
N THR A 484 18.28 17.52 8.25
CA THR A 484 19.42 17.67 7.34
C THR A 484 19.23 16.79 6.11
N ALA A 485 19.17 17.40 4.93
CA ALA A 485 19.08 16.69 3.67
C ALA A 485 20.37 15.89 3.40
N PRO A 486 20.27 14.69 2.80
CA PRO A 486 21.43 13.91 2.39
C PRO A 486 22.12 14.53 1.16
N ALA A 487 23.18 13.89 0.67
CA ALA A 487 23.78 14.25 -0.61
C ALA A 487 22.71 14.28 -1.72
N LEU A 488 22.65 15.38 -2.47
CA LEU A 488 21.65 15.60 -3.52
C LEU A 488 21.69 14.46 -4.56
N PHE A 489 20.52 14.16 -5.13
CA PHE A 489 20.34 13.13 -6.16
C PHE A 489 20.64 11.70 -5.70
N LYS A 490 20.54 11.43 -4.39
CA LYS A 490 20.63 10.08 -3.82
C LYS A 490 19.44 9.78 -2.93
N ASP A 491 18.84 8.62 -3.15
CA ASP A 491 17.71 8.14 -2.35
C ASP A 491 18.12 7.97 -0.89
N ASN A 492 17.26 8.41 0.02
CA ASN A 492 17.46 8.23 1.45
C ASN A 492 16.13 8.22 2.20
N THR A 493 16.10 7.61 3.37
CA THR A 493 14.95 7.63 4.28
C THR A 493 15.44 7.81 5.71
N LYS A 494 14.90 8.80 6.41
CA LYS A 494 15.21 9.05 7.82
C LYS A 494 13.93 9.06 8.64
N ALA A 495 13.94 8.36 9.76
CA ALA A 495 12.85 8.36 10.73
C ALA A 495 13.31 9.00 12.04
N LEU A 496 12.46 9.85 12.62
CA LEU A 496 12.72 10.53 13.88
C LEU A 496 11.45 10.63 14.73
N LYS A 497 11.63 10.74 16.05
CA LYS A 497 10.54 11.02 16.98
C LYS A 497 10.19 12.50 16.90
N VAL A 498 8.91 12.83 16.82
CA VAL A 498 8.44 14.22 16.86
C VAL A 498 8.58 14.74 18.30
N PRO A 499 9.26 15.89 18.51
CA PRO A 499 9.37 16.50 19.83
C PRO A 499 8.01 16.78 20.47
N TYR A 500 7.91 16.61 21.79
CA TYR A 500 6.70 16.88 22.59
C TYR A 500 5.51 15.98 22.24
N THR A 501 5.77 14.75 21.79
CA THR A 501 4.70 13.76 21.48
C THR A 501 4.83 12.46 22.26
N SER A 502 5.84 12.34 23.13
CA SER A 502 6.11 11.09 23.84
C SER A 502 5.25 10.99 25.10
N SER A 503 4.32 10.03 25.13
CA SER A 503 3.45 9.73 26.26
C SER A 503 3.46 8.25 26.64
N VAL A 504 3.29 7.95 27.94
CA VAL A 504 3.28 6.57 28.44
C VAL A 504 1.87 6.04 28.44
N LYS A 505 1.66 4.88 27.81
CA LYS A 505 0.36 4.22 27.73
C LYS A 505 0.43 2.75 28.14
N GLY A 506 -0.71 2.20 28.52
CA GLY A 506 -0.85 0.76 28.75
C GLY A 506 -0.58 -0.02 27.45
N CYS A 507 0.11 -1.15 27.57
CA CYS A 507 0.38 -2.00 26.42
C CYS A 507 -0.94 -2.57 25.87
N HIS A 508 -1.27 -2.22 24.62
CA HIS A 508 -2.49 -2.67 23.95
C HIS A 508 -2.53 -4.19 23.72
N THR A 509 -1.36 -4.84 23.55
CA THR A 509 -1.28 -6.29 23.31
C THR A 509 -1.59 -7.13 24.54
N CYS A 510 -1.27 -6.64 25.74
CA CYS A 510 -1.52 -7.36 27.00
C CYS A 510 -2.49 -6.63 27.95
N LEU A 511 -3.15 -5.57 27.47
CA LEU A 511 -4.06 -4.72 28.24
C LEU A 511 -3.44 -4.25 29.58
N GLY A 512 -2.15 -3.90 29.56
CA GLY A 512 -1.42 -3.45 30.76
C GLY A 512 -0.87 -4.55 31.67
N LEU A 513 -1.16 -5.84 31.41
CA LEU A 513 -0.80 -6.93 32.31
C LEU A 513 0.68 -7.36 32.26
N GLY A 514 1.42 -6.97 31.23
CA GLY A 514 2.78 -7.47 30.97
C GLY A 514 2.85 -8.94 30.51
N LEU A 515 1.74 -9.67 30.58
CA LEU A 515 1.65 -11.08 30.21
C LEU A 515 0.60 -11.28 29.11
N THR A 516 0.87 -12.23 28.22
CA THR A 516 -0.06 -12.69 27.18
C THR A 516 -0.44 -14.13 27.45
N ALA A 517 -1.72 -14.45 27.28
CA ALA A 517 -2.22 -15.82 27.40
C ALA A 517 -1.48 -16.75 26.44
N CYS A 518 -1.04 -17.91 26.94
CA CYS A 518 -0.46 -18.93 26.07
C CYS A 518 -1.56 -19.53 25.20
N ARG A 519 -1.50 -19.28 23.88
CA ARG A 519 -2.49 -19.79 22.92
C ARG A 519 -2.51 -21.32 22.82
N HIS A 520 -1.39 -21.98 23.12
CA HIS A 520 -1.29 -23.44 23.03
C HIS A 520 -1.96 -24.19 24.17
N CYS A 521 -2.10 -23.56 25.35
CA CYS A 521 -2.79 -24.16 26.50
C CYS A 521 -4.01 -23.36 26.95
N VAL A 522 -4.36 -22.30 26.22
CA VAL A 522 -5.50 -21.41 26.50
C VAL A 522 -5.51 -20.98 27.97
N SER A 523 -4.39 -20.42 28.43
CA SER A 523 -4.19 -19.98 29.82
C SER A 523 -4.16 -21.06 30.90
N SER A 524 -4.41 -22.33 30.58
CA SER A 524 -4.47 -23.39 31.60
C SER A 524 -3.08 -23.80 32.14
N GLY A 525 -2.01 -23.59 31.38
CA GLY A 525 -0.69 -24.12 31.69
C GLY A 525 -0.52 -25.61 31.37
N TRP A 526 -1.58 -26.28 30.90
CA TRP A 526 -1.59 -27.72 30.64
C TRP A 526 -1.99 -28.00 29.19
N MET A 527 -1.36 -28.99 28.57
CA MET A 527 -1.73 -29.51 27.26
C MET A 527 -2.23 -30.94 27.40
N GLN A 528 -3.18 -31.33 26.56
CA GLN A 528 -3.63 -32.72 26.50
C GLN A 528 -2.43 -33.61 26.14
N CYS A 529 -2.26 -34.70 26.89
CA CYS A 529 -1.17 -35.63 26.63
C CYS A 529 -1.42 -36.31 25.29
N SER A 530 -0.55 -36.11 24.31
CA SER A 530 -0.67 -36.73 22.98
C SER A 530 -0.60 -38.27 23.05
N HIS A 531 0.14 -38.81 24.01
CA HIS A 531 0.33 -40.26 24.15
C HIS A 531 -0.87 -41.03 24.72
N CYS A 532 -1.76 -40.38 25.44
CA CYS A 532 -3.01 -41.01 25.94
C CYS A 532 -4.26 -40.23 25.53
N GLN A 533 -4.13 -39.21 24.69
CA GLN A 533 -5.22 -38.35 24.24
C GLN A 533 -6.13 -37.86 25.37
N GLY A 534 -5.59 -37.60 26.55
CA GLY A 534 -6.38 -37.13 27.70
C GLY A 534 -6.92 -38.22 28.64
N SER A 535 -6.85 -39.51 28.29
CA SER A 535 -7.43 -40.58 29.11
C SER A 535 -6.67 -40.88 30.40
N GLY A 536 -5.37 -40.52 30.47
CA GLY A 536 -4.50 -40.87 31.59
C GLY A 536 -3.99 -42.31 31.57
N THR A 537 -4.49 -43.16 30.66
CA THR A 537 -4.13 -44.58 30.53
C THR A 537 -3.69 -44.92 29.11
N ARG A 538 -2.88 -45.97 28.94
CA ARG A 538 -2.59 -46.56 27.61
C ARG A 538 -3.52 -47.78 27.38
N PHE A 539 -3.46 -48.36 26.17
CA PHE A 539 -4.32 -49.45 25.67
C PHE A 539 -4.57 -50.63 26.64
N SER A 540 -3.73 -50.84 27.67
CA SER A 540 -3.81 -51.92 28.67
C SER A 540 -4.28 -51.47 30.07
N SER A 541 -4.90 -50.30 30.22
CA SER A 541 -5.27 -49.70 31.53
C SER A 541 -4.07 -49.28 32.41
N ASP A 542 -2.85 -49.41 31.89
CA ASP A 542 -1.65 -48.97 32.59
C ASP A 542 -1.56 -47.44 32.64
N ARG A 543 -1.09 -46.94 33.80
CA ARG A 543 -0.90 -45.51 34.04
C ARG A 543 0.04 -44.92 33.01
N CYS A 544 -0.42 -43.95 32.23
CA CYS A 544 0.39 -43.33 31.18
C CYS A 544 1.62 -42.64 31.79
N ILE A 545 2.83 -43.14 31.47
CA ILE A 545 4.10 -42.69 32.04
C ILE A 545 4.34 -41.19 31.75
N THR A 546 4.07 -40.74 30.52
CA THR A 546 4.32 -39.38 30.06
C THR A 546 3.53 -38.31 30.82
N CYS A 547 2.31 -38.62 31.28
CA CYS A 547 1.48 -37.71 32.08
C CYS A 547 1.30 -38.16 33.55
N SER A 548 1.95 -39.27 33.92
CA SER A 548 1.82 -39.96 35.21
C SER A 548 0.36 -40.25 35.64
N GLY A 549 -0.52 -40.54 34.67
CA GLY A 549 -1.94 -40.83 34.93
C GLY A 549 -2.87 -39.62 34.87
N ARG A 550 -2.37 -38.40 34.71
CA ARG A 550 -3.21 -37.17 34.77
C ARG A 550 -3.94 -36.82 33.48
N GLY A 551 -3.63 -37.51 32.37
CA GLY A 551 -4.17 -37.20 31.04
C GLY A 551 -3.66 -35.90 30.42
N ARG A 552 -2.94 -35.06 31.18
CA ARG A 552 -2.41 -33.77 30.73
C ARG A 552 -0.94 -33.63 31.10
N VAL A 553 -0.20 -32.91 30.27
CA VAL A 553 1.23 -32.59 30.45
C VAL A 553 1.43 -31.10 30.58
N ARG A 554 2.49 -30.69 31.26
CA ARG A 554 2.85 -29.27 31.42
C ARG A 554 3.06 -28.66 30.03
N CYS A 555 2.45 -27.52 29.77
CA CYS A 555 2.62 -26.83 28.50
C CYS A 555 4.08 -26.46 28.30
N SER A 556 4.72 -26.98 27.24
CA SER A 556 6.13 -26.69 26.91
C SER A 556 6.32 -25.26 26.44
N TYR A 557 5.34 -24.67 25.76
CA TYR A 557 5.42 -23.32 25.21
C TYR A 557 5.38 -22.19 26.25
N CYS A 558 4.81 -22.45 27.44
CA CYS A 558 4.77 -21.48 28.54
C CYS A 558 5.33 -22.06 29.85
N SER A 559 6.03 -23.20 29.77
CA SER A 559 6.55 -23.92 30.94
C SER A 559 5.52 -24.03 32.07
N GLY A 560 4.28 -24.37 31.76
CA GLY A 560 3.21 -24.52 32.76
C GLY A 560 2.64 -23.25 33.39
N MET A 561 3.13 -22.07 33.03
CA MET A 561 2.70 -20.79 33.61
C MET A 561 1.29 -20.35 33.13
N GLY A 562 0.79 -20.94 32.04
CA GLY A 562 -0.45 -20.50 31.38
C GLY A 562 -0.33 -19.18 30.61
N SER A 563 0.67 -18.36 30.95
CA SER A 563 0.95 -17.09 30.31
C SER A 563 2.41 -16.98 29.87
N ARG A 564 2.70 -16.04 28.98
CA ARG A 564 4.05 -15.72 28.51
C ARG A 564 4.25 -14.22 28.60
N GLN A 565 5.50 -13.80 28.84
CA GLN A 565 5.88 -12.40 28.80
C GLN A 565 5.43 -11.76 27.48
N CYS A 566 4.71 -10.64 27.58
CA CYS A 566 4.26 -9.90 26.42
C CYS A 566 5.49 -9.39 25.66
N LYS A 567 5.61 -9.79 24.39
CA LYS A 567 6.73 -9.39 23.53
C LYS A 567 6.72 -7.88 23.22
N THR A 568 5.54 -7.29 23.05
CA THR A 568 5.38 -5.87 22.69
C THR A 568 5.89 -4.92 23.76
N CYS A 569 5.64 -5.21 25.04
CA CYS A 569 6.09 -4.38 26.17
C CYS A 569 7.22 -5.01 26.99
N SER A 570 7.80 -6.11 26.51
CA SER A 570 8.82 -6.88 27.22
C SER A 570 8.48 -7.14 28.69
N GLY A 571 7.23 -7.49 28.98
CA GLY A 571 6.78 -7.80 30.35
C GLY A 571 6.42 -6.61 31.24
N LYS A 572 6.61 -5.36 30.80
CA LYS A 572 6.43 -4.16 31.63
C LYS A 572 4.98 -3.66 31.74
N GLY A 573 4.11 -4.12 30.84
CA GLY A 573 2.71 -3.66 30.77
C GLY A 573 2.55 -2.22 30.25
N LYS A 574 3.63 -1.47 30.05
CA LYS A 574 3.62 -0.07 29.60
C LYS A 574 4.46 0.11 28.33
N LEU A 575 4.01 1.01 27.47
CA LEU A 575 4.69 1.43 26.25
C LEU A 575 4.90 2.94 26.28
N LEU A 576 6.04 3.40 25.76
CA LEU A 576 6.24 4.78 25.38
C LEU A 576 5.73 4.94 23.94
N CYS A 577 4.65 5.69 23.78
CA CYS A 577 4.04 5.98 22.49
C CYS A 577 4.48 7.37 22.04
N PHE A 578 4.78 7.54 20.76
CA PHE A 578 5.19 8.83 20.19
C PHE A 578 4.81 8.90 18.71
N ILE A 579 4.78 10.11 18.15
CA ILE A 579 4.60 10.30 16.72
C ILE A 579 5.98 10.14 16.04
N LYS A 580 6.06 9.27 15.04
CA LYS A 580 7.24 9.10 14.20
C LYS A 580 7.05 9.86 12.90
N LEU A 581 7.97 10.77 12.60
CA LEU A 581 8.10 11.43 11.31
C LEU A 581 9.07 10.62 10.44
N THR A 582 8.64 10.23 9.25
CA THR A 582 9.47 9.60 8.22
C THR A 582 9.66 10.60 7.08
N VAL A 583 10.91 10.97 6.82
CA VAL A 583 11.30 11.82 5.69
C VAL A 583 11.95 10.95 4.64
N LYS A 584 11.45 10.99 3.40
CA LYS A 584 11.99 10.26 2.26
C LYS A 584 12.51 11.25 1.22
N TRP A 585 13.75 11.05 0.81
CA TRP A 585 14.32 11.74 -0.34
C TRP A 585 14.43 10.76 -1.50
N LYS A 586 13.99 11.19 -2.68
CA LYS A 586 14.01 10.36 -3.88
C LYS A 586 14.53 11.14 -5.07
N ASN A 587 15.46 10.56 -5.81
CA ASN A 587 15.91 11.03 -7.11
C ASN A 587 15.03 10.40 -8.21
N ASN A 588 14.16 11.19 -8.81
CA ASN A 588 13.30 10.73 -9.89
C ASN A 588 13.99 11.05 -11.21
N VAL A 589 14.34 10.01 -11.97
CA VAL A 589 15.11 10.14 -13.20
C VAL A 589 14.21 9.87 -14.40
N LYS A 590 14.20 10.80 -15.35
CA LYS A 590 13.60 10.65 -16.67
C LYS A 590 14.71 10.72 -17.71
N GLU A 591 14.79 9.72 -18.57
CA GLU A 591 15.78 9.66 -19.65
C GLU A 591 15.11 9.59 -21.01
N TYR A 592 15.75 10.19 -22.00
CA TYR A 592 15.33 10.17 -23.39
C TYR A 592 16.58 10.11 -24.26
N ALA A 593 16.60 9.21 -25.25
CA ALA A 593 17.65 9.13 -26.25
C ALA A 593 17.05 9.38 -27.64
N VAL A 594 17.74 10.16 -28.46
CA VAL A 594 17.29 10.45 -29.83
C VAL A 594 17.50 9.22 -30.71
N ASP A 595 16.44 8.72 -31.32
CA ASP A 595 16.57 7.65 -32.31
C ASP A 595 17.05 8.23 -33.64
N THR A 596 18.29 7.89 -34.02
CA THR A 596 18.90 8.28 -35.30
C THR A 596 18.49 7.37 -36.46
N ARG A 597 17.60 6.40 -36.21
CA ARG A 597 17.18 5.35 -37.16
C ARG A 597 18.35 4.54 -37.70
N SER A 598 19.38 4.39 -36.89
CA SER A 598 20.60 3.64 -37.21
C SER A 598 20.43 2.13 -37.07
N GLY A 599 19.21 1.61 -36.89
CA GLY A 599 18.96 0.18 -36.66
C GLY A 599 19.60 -0.37 -35.37
N PHE A 600 20.13 0.50 -34.51
CA PHE A 600 20.68 0.14 -33.21
C PHE A 600 19.55 -0.02 -32.17
N PRO A 601 19.60 -1.05 -31.31
CA PRO A 601 18.63 -1.24 -30.22
C PRO A 601 18.73 -0.13 -29.16
N MET A 602 17.73 0.76 -29.12
CA MET A 602 17.74 1.95 -28.27
C MET A 602 17.76 1.66 -26.77
N ASP A 603 17.29 0.50 -26.33
CA ASP A 603 17.35 0.05 -24.92
C ASP A 603 18.79 -0.08 -24.41
N GLN A 604 19.75 -0.40 -25.29
CA GLN A 604 21.15 -0.56 -24.93
C GLN A 604 21.80 0.78 -24.53
N ILE A 605 21.29 1.92 -25.00
CA ILE A 605 21.83 3.25 -24.75
C ILE A 605 21.81 3.60 -23.26
N PHE A 606 20.77 3.20 -22.54
CA PHE A 606 20.63 3.50 -21.10
C PHE A 606 21.61 2.68 -20.23
N SER A 607 22.30 1.69 -20.81
CA SER A 607 23.26 0.84 -20.10
C SER A 607 24.73 1.30 -20.20
N VAL A 608 24.99 2.40 -20.92
CA VAL A 608 26.35 2.91 -21.19
C VAL A 608 26.50 4.38 -20.79
N SER A 609 27.73 4.83 -20.63
CA SER A 609 28.03 6.25 -20.44
C SER A 609 28.32 6.96 -21.76
N GLY A 610 28.00 8.26 -21.81
CA GLY A 610 28.34 9.16 -22.90
C GLY A 610 29.20 10.33 -22.42
N GLU A 611 29.68 11.14 -23.34
CA GLU A 611 30.37 12.39 -23.05
C GLU A 611 29.35 13.46 -22.66
N LYS A 612 29.54 14.08 -21.49
CA LYS A 612 28.62 15.11 -21.00
C LYS A 612 28.87 16.43 -21.74
N VAL A 613 27.92 16.81 -22.61
CA VAL A 613 27.98 18.04 -23.41
C VAL A 613 27.24 19.21 -22.76
N PHE A 614 26.28 18.91 -21.88
CA PHE A 614 25.53 19.92 -21.15
C PHE A 614 25.16 19.42 -19.76
N SER A 615 25.18 20.34 -18.78
CA SER A 615 24.69 20.09 -17.44
C SER A 615 24.21 21.38 -16.82
N ASP A 616 22.99 21.36 -16.32
CA ASP A 616 22.35 22.49 -15.68
C ASP A 616 21.68 22.02 -14.39
N THR A 617 21.81 22.78 -13.30
CA THR A 617 21.35 22.38 -11.96
C THR A 617 20.80 23.57 -11.21
N HIS A 618 19.50 23.55 -10.95
CA HIS A 618 18.75 24.63 -10.31
C HIS A 618 17.64 24.05 -9.42
N PRO A 619 17.05 24.81 -8.48
CA PRO A 619 15.89 24.35 -7.71
C PRO A 619 14.75 23.87 -8.63
N LEU A 620 14.50 24.63 -9.69
CA LEU A 620 13.68 24.25 -10.84
C LEU A 620 14.47 24.61 -12.10
N VAL A 621 14.65 23.65 -13.01
CA VAL A 621 15.36 23.89 -14.28
C VAL A 621 14.38 24.39 -15.34
N SER A 622 14.85 25.26 -16.23
CA SER A 622 14.06 25.70 -17.38
C SER A 622 14.25 24.74 -18.56
N PRO A 623 13.20 24.54 -19.40
CA PRO A 623 13.35 23.75 -20.63
C PRO A 623 14.50 24.26 -21.49
N ILE A 624 15.28 23.32 -22.04
CA ILE A 624 16.36 23.63 -22.96
C ILE A 624 15.76 24.16 -24.28
N ARG A 625 16.29 25.29 -24.76
CA ARG A 625 15.90 25.91 -26.03
C ARG A 625 17.14 26.09 -26.90
N GLY A 626 17.00 25.82 -28.20
CA GLY A 626 18.06 26.07 -29.18
C GLY A 626 19.20 25.05 -29.19
N PHE A 627 19.04 23.88 -28.55
CA PHE A 627 19.98 22.78 -28.75
C PHE A 627 19.89 22.28 -30.21
N PRO A 628 21.01 21.95 -30.89
CA PRO A 628 21.00 21.59 -32.32
C PRO A 628 20.10 20.40 -32.68
N ALA A 629 19.87 19.47 -31.74
CA ALA A 629 18.91 18.39 -31.92
C ALA A 629 17.54 18.79 -31.35
N ASP A 630 16.59 19.16 -32.21
CA ASP A 630 15.24 19.62 -31.81
C ASP A 630 14.51 18.64 -30.88
N LYS A 631 14.73 17.34 -31.06
CA LYS A 631 14.18 16.30 -30.21
C LYS A 631 14.62 16.38 -28.75
N ILE A 632 15.80 16.93 -28.47
CA ILE A 632 16.26 17.20 -27.11
C ILE A 632 15.52 18.40 -26.50
N ASN A 633 15.25 19.45 -27.29
CA ASN A 633 14.46 20.60 -26.84
C ASN A 633 13.04 20.15 -26.45
N GLU A 634 12.38 19.36 -27.32
CA GLU A 634 11.06 18.77 -27.06
C GLU A 634 11.08 17.86 -25.81
N ALA A 635 12.09 16.98 -25.69
CA ALA A 635 12.22 16.06 -24.57
C ALA A 635 12.43 16.80 -23.23
N SER A 636 13.22 17.87 -23.23
CA SER A 636 13.41 18.71 -22.06
C SER A 636 12.11 19.39 -21.63
N GLU A 637 11.41 20.03 -22.57
CA GLU A 637 10.12 20.69 -22.30
C GLU A 637 9.06 19.73 -21.74
N ASN A 638 8.93 18.54 -22.34
CA ASN A 638 8.02 17.51 -21.86
C ASN A 638 8.40 16.99 -20.48
N SER A 639 9.68 16.64 -20.27
CA SER A 639 10.14 16.07 -19.01
C SER A 639 10.02 17.04 -17.84
N VAL A 640 10.37 18.32 -18.05
CA VAL A 640 10.27 19.36 -17.00
C VAL A 640 8.81 19.55 -16.60
N ARG A 641 7.90 19.65 -17.59
CA ARG A 641 6.47 19.80 -17.36
C ARG A 641 5.86 18.58 -16.65
N GLU A 642 6.19 17.38 -17.10
CA GLU A 642 5.75 16.12 -16.48
C GLU A 642 6.19 16.03 -15.02
N HIS A 643 7.48 16.22 -14.72
CA HIS A 643 8.01 16.15 -13.36
C HIS A 643 7.40 17.24 -12.46
N PHE A 644 7.18 18.46 -12.98
CA PHE A 644 6.51 19.50 -12.22
C PHE A 644 5.07 19.10 -11.87
N ALA A 645 4.29 18.64 -12.86
CA ALA A 645 2.91 18.20 -12.65
C ALA A 645 2.81 16.99 -11.70
N GLN A 646 3.74 16.05 -11.79
CA GLN A 646 3.75 14.83 -11.00
C GLN A 646 4.14 15.06 -9.54
N PHE A 647 5.13 15.92 -9.27
CA PHE A 647 5.74 16.01 -7.93
C PHE A 647 5.31 17.23 -7.13
N SER A 648 4.89 18.32 -7.76
CA SER A 648 4.58 19.59 -7.05
C SER A 648 3.48 19.48 -5.98
N SER A 649 2.53 18.55 -6.15
CA SER A 649 1.40 18.37 -5.23
C SER A 649 1.66 17.41 -4.07
N SER A 650 2.61 16.48 -4.23
CA SER A 650 2.86 15.38 -3.27
C SER A 650 4.22 15.48 -2.58
N CYS A 651 5.18 16.17 -3.18
CA CYS A 651 6.55 16.27 -2.70
C CYS A 651 7.06 17.71 -2.81
N ARG A 652 8.01 18.06 -1.94
CA ARG A 652 8.81 19.27 -2.12
C ARG A 652 9.91 18.98 -3.14
N ILE A 653 9.89 19.65 -4.29
CA ILE A 653 11.02 19.63 -5.23
C ILE A 653 12.16 20.43 -4.60
N MET A 654 13.29 19.77 -4.34
CA MET A 654 14.45 20.39 -3.72
C MET A 654 15.43 20.94 -4.75
N GLN A 655 15.73 20.12 -5.76
CA GLN A 655 16.69 20.44 -6.81
C GLN A 655 16.35 19.63 -8.06
N GLN A 656 16.52 20.23 -9.23
CA GLN A 656 16.52 19.55 -10.51
C GLN A 656 17.90 19.66 -11.16
N ARG A 657 18.29 18.60 -11.88
CA ARG A 657 19.47 18.59 -12.73
C ARG A 657 19.09 18.02 -14.08
N GLN A 658 19.39 18.76 -15.13
CA GLN A 658 19.24 18.28 -16.50
C GLN A 658 20.62 18.15 -17.14
N THR A 659 20.85 17.05 -17.85
CA THR A 659 22.12 16.76 -18.51
C THR A 659 21.87 16.26 -19.92
N ILE A 660 22.72 16.68 -20.86
CA ILE A 660 22.77 16.09 -22.20
C ILE A 660 24.13 15.40 -22.32
N GLU A 661 24.10 14.15 -22.76
CA GLU A 661 25.28 13.35 -23.02
C GLU A 661 25.28 12.92 -24.49
N LEU A 662 26.42 13.04 -25.16
CA LEU A 662 26.67 12.46 -26.47
C LEU A 662 27.12 11.01 -26.27
N VAL A 663 26.32 10.07 -26.73
CA VAL A 663 26.65 8.65 -26.69
C VAL A 663 27.26 8.27 -28.04
N PRO A 664 28.55 7.88 -28.07
CA PRO A 664 29.18 7.44 -29.31
C PRO A 664 28.58 6.09 -29.73
N ILE A 665 28.21 5.98 -31.01
CA ILE A 665 27.74 4.74 -31.63
C ILE A 665 28.40 4.66 -33.01
N THR A 666 29.12 3.59 -33.26
CA THR A 666 29.74 3.33 -34.56
C THR A 666 29.24 2.01 -35.10
N ARG A 667 28.65 2.02 -36.29
CA ARG A 667 28.35 0.80 -37.04
C ARG A 667 29.57 0.42 -37.86
N VAL A 668 30.07 -0.79 -37.63
CA VAL A 668 31.29 -1.30 -38.23
C VAL A 668 30.94 -2.41 -39.20
N HIS A 669 31.20 -2.18 -40.48
CA HIS A 669 31.04 -3.16 -41.54
C HIS A 669 32.34 -3.94 -41.76
N TYR A 670 32.23 -5.25 -41.93
CA TYR A 670 33.37 -6.12 -42.16
C TYR A 670 33.02 -7.31 -43.04
N ILE A 671 34.05 -7.91 -43.64
CA ILE A 671 33.93 -9.15 -44.41
C ILE A 671 34.64 -10.28 -43.64
N TRP A 672 33.95 -11.42 -43.54
CA TRP A 672 34.50 -12.66 -43.00
C TRP A 672 34.08 -13.85 -43.85
N LYS A 673 35.06 -14.61 -44.37
CA LYS A 673 34.83 -15.75 -45.28
C LYS A 673 33.81 -15.42 -46.38
N GLU A 674 34.05 -14.33 -47.10
CA GLU A 674 33.23 -13.83 -48.22
C GLU A 674 31.82 -13.30 -47.84
N ASN A 675 31.43 -13.36 -46.56
CA ASN A 675 30.16 -12.80 -46.09
C ASN A 675 30.35 -11.39 -45.51
N ALA A 676 29.56 -10.44 -45.99
CA ALA A 676 29.46 -9.10 -45.42
C ALA A 676 28.59 -9.13 -44.16
N ASN A 677 29.13 -8.60 -43.06
CA ASN A 677 28.48 -8.54 -41.76
C ASN A 677 28.69 -7.14 -41.16
N PHE A 678 27.97 -6.83 -40.10
CA PHE A 678 28.19 -5.61 -39.33
C PHE A 678 27.97 -5.85 -37.84
N PHE A 679 28.60 -5.01 -37.03
CA PHE A 679 28.35 -4.91 -35.60
C PHE A 679 28.35 -3.44 -35.19
N PHE A 680 27.87 -3.14 -33.98
CA PHE A 680 27.93 -1.81 -33.40
C PHE A 680 28.91 -1.79 -32.24
N VAL A 681 29.67 -0.71 -32.14
CA VAL A 681 30.43 -0.32 -30.95
C VAL A 681 29.77 0.91 -30.35
N TYR A 682 29.46 0.89 -29.06
CA TYR A 682 28.70 1.96 -28.43
C TYR A 682 29.13 2.26 -26.99
N GLY A 683 28.89 3.50 -26.57
CA GLY A 683 29.26 4.01 -25.26
C GLY A 683 30.75 4.28 -25.10
N ASN A 684 31.12 5.04 -24.06
CA ASN A 684 32.53 5.30 -23.73
C ASN A 684 33.27 4.02 -23.29
N GLU A 685 32.53 2.98 -22.91
CA GLU A 685 33.09 1.67 -22.55
C GLU A 685 33.38 0.78 -23.78
N HIS A 686 33.04 1.23 -24.99
CA HIS A 686 33.17 0.49 -26.25
C HIS A 686 32.50 -0.89 -26.19
N LYS A 687 31.24 -0.95 -25.71
CA LYS A 687 30.45 -2.18 -25.73
C LYS A 687 30.11 -2.57 -27.16
N VAL A 688 29.88 -3.86 -27.39
CA VAL A 688 29.57 -4.40 -28.72
C VAL A 688 28.16 -4.95 -28.75
N TYR A 689 27.44 -4.65 -29.83
CA TYR A 689 26.16 -5.28 -30.18
C TYR A 689 26.25 -5.86 -31.59
N THR A 690 25.76 -7.08 -31.77
CA THR A 690 25.69 -7.75 -33.07
C THR A 690 24.51 -8.71 -33.03
N ASP A 691 23.70 -8.75 -34.10
CA ASP A 691 22.56 -9.65 -34.19
C ASP A 691 23.02 -11.10 -34.46
N ASP A 692 23.99 -11.26 -35.36
CA ASP A 692 24.50 -12.57 -35.77
C ASP A 692 26.05 -12.60 -35.75
N TYR A 693 26.62 -13.44 -34.87
CA TYR A 693 28.08 -13.64 -34.81
C TYR A 693 28.50 -14.79 -35.75
N PRO A 694 29.46 -14.58 -36.68
CA PRO A 694 29.68 -15.50 -37.80
C PRO A 694 30.42 -16.80 -37.47
N ALA A 695 30.90 -16.99 -36.23
CA ALA A 695 31.54 -18.25 -35.81
C ALA A 695 31.15 -18.63 -34.38
N THR A 696 29.92 -19.10 -34.24
CA THR A 696 29.44 -19.77 -33.03
C THR A 696 29.85 -21.25 -33.05
N CYS A 697 30.54 -21.72 -32.02
CA CYS A 697 30.78 -23.14 -31.79
C CYS A 697 29.44 -23.82 -31.52
N CYS A 698 29.09 -24.83 -32.33
CA CYS A 698 27.99 -25.73 -32.02
C CYS A 698 28.39 -26.59 -30.81
N CYS A 699 28.11 -26.11 -29.60
CA CYS A 699 28.04 -27.00 -28.45
C CYS A 699 26.76 -27.85 -28.61
N THR A 700 26.80 -28.86 -29.48
CA THR A 700 25.88 -29.99 -29.37
C THR A 700 26.16 -30.63 -28.01
N LEU A 701 25.20 -30.52 -27.09
CA LEU A 701 25.12 -31.39 -25.93
C LEU A 701 25.11 -32.84 -26.46
N LEU A 702 26.23 -33.54 -26.29
CA LEU A 702 26.39 -34.96 -26.54
C LEU A 702 25.92 -35.74 -25.31
#